data_AF-A0A8H5S3E5-F1
#
_entry.id   AF-A0A8H5S3E5-F1
#
_cell.length_a   1.000
_cell.length_b   1.000
_cell.length_c   1.000
_cell.angle_alpha   90.00
_cell.angle_beta   90.00
_cell.angle_gamma   90.00
#
_symmetry.space_group_name_H-M   'P 1'
#
loop_
_entity.id
_entity.type
_entity.pdbx_description
1 polymer ?
#
loop_
_entity_poly.entity_id
_entity_poly.type
_entity_poly.pdbx_seq_one_letter_code
_entity_poly.pdbx_strand_id
1 'polypeptide(L)'
;MAQYSQVHQGVYEMGPHGSSAYHSTSSPNDPSSYAYFHTGKPVPYPTNIEFEDSQRLMHQNAPAGYQRQVKRQPLRRRLGKTGMTIIILGTIVIVASCTLLVYLWQGAEKARNRQPRGKEWDRIIFDNYAAQVATLCSAAIRVSMDLQTCLTAASMAAIVLETAGCRLSDLARLSITRASSCDASPWDIFQITKGNRKTLFHCIILLFSFILSLAMTFTSTILLFDFKALPIAAPMISQSIYVGFDISKDTAVFSGVSYWQSKPSAHWRFAETRPSSQRLAPKDVADTGDVYRAMIPMANADNRTSLEYYHGPTIVTNMRTACVAPTFGNATFEYIYTGSNATEGLYLQADFNASTGWESGPSINGSYPATLSCRINNEWDQTNSTSWPISFCSFNMKELAPKNQSFTNPLSRRPYNFHPVLLLNASESLISLRPIYDMDTKTWSNVTIPGDMQMAKSTRKGPWTTATNKSNTQLFQASVCFLTQNTPLLYNVTMTGRAVPSEPTSIAKWRTLQGKNGTEFLKQLGVGVSPSDTEARGILDLKVLSGPASLADTGVPEWDEWVYQMIHFSLFDYSISGGWTFNNDALEGWFDTVANWPAHPEHSHLFQSVLQETDDPARAVQELFFRFYQMIFHDILPYFTQQQSVSTINVKQVLIPNQWTGLIIILSGIILHLVLTLITMIMFMASTKSSILGNAWHAVSQVISPETSVVVETVASNGMRDVDVAKWAESTDSDGHVYGLSTCADSKIRRR
;
A
#
# COMPACT_ATOMS: atom_id res chain seq x y z
N MET A 1 -31.80 -6.72 -23.51
CA MET A 1 -31.08 -5.85 -24.48
C MET A 1 -31.27 -6.43 -25.88
N ALA A 2 -31.31 -5.57 -26.90
CA ALA A 2 -31.44 -5.99 -28.29
C ALA A 2 -30.12 -5.78 -29.07
N GLN A 3 -30.15 -6.16 -30.35
CA GLN A 3 -29.12 -6.01 -31.40
C GLN A 3 -28.51 -4.57 -31.46
N TYR A 4 -27.31 -4.34 -31.99
CA TYR A 4 -26.97 -4.56 -33.41
C TYR A 4 -25.46 -4.67 -33.73
N SER A 5 -25.19 -5.16 -34.94
CA SER A 5 -23.89 -5.12 -35.62
C SER A 5 -24.05 -4.67 -37.08
N GLN A 6 -23.11 -3.90 -37.61
CA GLN A 6 -22.77 -3.71 -39.05
C GLN A 6 -21.54 -2.77 -39.10
N VAL A 7 -20.55 -2.82 -40.01
CA VAL A 7 -20.35 -3.41 -41.35
C VAL A 7 -20.96 -2.63 -42.53
N HIS A 8 -20.06 -1.94 -43.27
CA HIS A 8 -20.11 -1.57 -44.71
C HIS A 8 -18.65 -1.77 -45.23
N GLN A 9 -18.34 -2.34 -46.41
CA GLN A 9 -18.69 -2.00 -47.81
C GLN A 9 -18.08 -0.65 -48.26
N GLY A 10 -17.49 -0.46 -49.46
CA GLY A 10 -17.25 -1.30 -50.66
C GLY A 10 -16.79 -0.40 -51.84
N VAL A 11 -16.51 -0.77 -53.11
CA VAL A 11 -16.34 -2.00 -53.94
C VAL A 11 -15.55 -1.56 -55.24
N TYR A 12 -15.29 -2.46 -56.23
CA TYR A 12 -14.96 -2.16 -57.67
C TYR A 12 -13.53 -1.63 -58.04
N GLU A 13 -12.94 -1.85 -59.24
CA GLU A 13 -13.04 -2.92 -60.27
C GLU A 13 -11.77 -2.98 -61.20
N MET A 14 -11.89 -3.50 -62.43
CA MET A 14 -10.84 -3.95 -63.39
C MET A 14 -9.82 -2.90 -63.94
N GLY A 15 -8.69 -3.41 -64.49
CA GLY A 15 -7.75 -2.66 -65.37
C GLY A 15 -8.16 -2.67 -66.86
N PRO A 16 -7.25 -2.46 -67.87
CA PRO A 16 -5.78 -2.50 -67.84
C PRO A 16 -5.09 -1.29 -68.58
N HIS A 17 -3.87 -1.50 -69.11
CA HIS A 17 -3.04 -0.61 -69.96
C HIS A 17 -2.32 0.61 -69.32
N GLY A 18 -1.00 0.71 -69.58
CA GLY A 18 -0.50 1.85 -70.36
C GLY A 18 0.50 2.83 -69.73
N SER A 19 1.79 2.63 -70.01
CA SER A 19 2.85 3.66 -70.18
C SER A 19 3.48 4.38 -68.96
N SER A 20 4.74 4.78 -69.23
CA SER A 20 5.65 5.75 -68.59
C SER A 20 5.08 6.87 -67.71
N ALA A 21 5.84 7.43 -66.76
CA ALA A 21 7.17 7.05 -66.22
C ALA A 21 7.47 7.86 -64.95
N TYR A 22 8.37 7.37 -64.09
CA TYR A 22 9.17 8.21 -63.19
C TYR A 22 10.55 7.59 -62.94
N HIS A 23 11.55 8.45 -62.71
CA HIS A 23 12.94 8.03 -62.52
C HIS A 23 13.17 7.31 -61.18
N SER A 24 13.89 6.20 -61.22
CA SER A 24 14.70 5.70 -60.10
C SER A 24 16.03 5.19 -60.65
N THR A 25 17.15 5.71 -60.15
CA THR A 25 18.50 5.32 -60.58
C THR A 25 18.99 4.11 -59.79
N SER A 26 18.38 2.95 -60.05
CA SER A 26 18.91 1.65 -59.60
C SER A 26 19.73 1.02 -60.73
N SER A 27 21.05 1.12 -60.65
CA SER A 27 21.90 0.10 -61.27
C SER A 27 22.20 -0.98 -60.22
N PRO A 28 21.77 -2.24 -60.41
CA PRO A 28 22.49 -3.33 -59.78
C PRO A 28 23.88 -3.45 -60.41
N ASN A 29 24.77 -4.20 -59.77
CA ASN A 29 25.49 -5.27 -60.46
C ASN A 29 26.15 -6.20 -59.44
N ASP A 30 25.73 -7.46 -59.49
CA ASP A 30 26.36 -8.59 -58.84
C ASP A 30 27.76 -8.82 -59.44
N PRO A 31 28.84 -8.86 -58.63
CA PRO A 31 30.20 -9.15 -59.10
C PRO A 31 30.50 -10.66 -59.12
N SER A 32 29.58 -11.48 -59.63
CA SER A 32 29.82 -12.90 -59.96
C SER A 32 30.72 -13.11 -61.19
N SER A 33 31.63 -12.15 -61.45
CA SER A 33 32.48 -12.09 -62.64
C SER A 33 33.84 -11.43 -62.39
N TYR A 34 34.62 -11.94 -61.43
CA TYR A 34 36.08 -11.83 -61.50
C TYR A 34 36.69 -13.13 -62.03
N ALA A 35 37.45 -13.00 -63.11
CA ALA A 35 37.92 -14.13 -63.90
C ALA A 35 38.92 -15.01 -63.15
N TYR A 36 38.93 -16.30 -63.49
CA TYR A 36 40.02 -17.22 -63.18
C TYR A 36 41.33 -16.72 -63.80
N PHE A 37 42.11 -15.95 -63.03
CA PHE A 37 43.54 -15.84 -63.30
C PHE A 37 44.23 -17.10 -62.78
N HIS A 38 44.90 -17.81 -63.68
CA HIS A 38 45.86 -18.86 -63.32
C HIS A 38 47.11 -18.21 -62.68
N THR A 39 47.02 -17.85 -61.40
CA THR A 39 48.20 -17.88 -60.54
C THR A 39 48.61 -19.34 -60.34
N GLY A 40 49.91 -19.59 -60.21
CA GLY A 40 50.44 -20.95 -60.10
C GLY A 40 50.00 -21.70 -58.84
N LYS A 41 50.57 -22.90 -58.63
CA LYS A 41 50.55 -23.59 -57.33
C LYS A 41 50.87 -22.58 -56.22
N PRO A 42 50.23 -22.64 -55.04
CA PRO A 42 50.68 -21.85 -53.91
C PRO A 42 52.18 -22.11 -53.73
N VAL A 43 52.97 -21.04 -53.74
CA VAL A 43 54.40 -21.13 -53.43
C VAL A 43 54.46 -21.75 -52.03
N PRO A 44 55.23 -22.83 -51.80
CA PRO A 44 55.40 -23.36 -50.46
C PRO A 44 55.85 -22.22 -49.55
N TYR A 45 55.20 -22.06 -48.39
CA TYR A 45 55.67 -21.09 -47.41
C TYR A 45 57.15 -21.37 -47.11
N PRO A 46 58.01 -20.34 -46.99
CA PRO A 46 59.46 -20.50 -46.97
C PRO A 46 59.85 -21.52 -45.91
N THR A 47 60.65 -22.50 -46.34
CA THR A 47 61.09 -23.60 -45.49
C THR A 47 62.01 -23.08 -44.39
N ASN A 48 62.18 -23.83 -43.30
CA ASN A 48 63.04 -23.41 -42.18
C ASN A 48 64.47 -23.05 -42.61
N ILE A 49 64.98 -23.63 -43.69
CA ILE A 49 66.31 -23.34 -44.24
C ILE A 49 66.33 -21.93 -44.88
N GLU A 50 65.34 -21.61 -45.71
CA GLU A 50 65.20 -20.28 -46.34
C GLU A 50 64.95 -19.18 -45.30
N PHE A 51 64.20 -19.50 -44.25
CA PHE A 51 63.95 -18.61 -43.12
C PHE A 51 65.22 -18.38 -42.28
N GLU A 52 65.97 -19.44 -41.92
CA GLU A 52 67.25 -19.32 -41.21
C GLU A 52 68.28 -18.50 -41.99
N ASP A 53 68.46 -18.74 -43.30
CA ASP A 53 69.44 -17.98 -44.09
C ASP A 53 69.03 -16.51 -44.26
N SER A 54 67.73 -16.22 -44.42
CA SER A 54 67.22 -14.84 -44.41
C SER A 54 67.49 -14.15 -43.06
N GLN A 55 67.31 -14.87 -41.94
CA GLN A 55 67.59 -14.38 -40.60
C GLN A 55 69.09 -14.16 -40.35
N ARG A 56 69.97 -15.01 -40.91
CA ARG A 56 71.44 -14.84 -40.87
C ARG A 56 71.90 -13.63 -41.68
N LEU A 57 71.38 -13.46 -42.90
CA LEU A 57 71.67 -12.31 -43.78
C LEU A 57 71.28 -10.97 -43.13
N MET A 58 70.13 -10.91 -42.47
CA MET A 58 69.73 -9.72 -41.70
C MET A 58 70.62 -9.51 -40.46
N HIS A 59 70.97 -10.56 -39.72
CA HIS A 59 71.86 -10.45 -38.56
C HIS A 59 73.27 -9.96 -38.91
N GLN A 60 73.82 -10.31 -40.07
CA GLN A 60 75.12 -9.83 -40.53
C GLN A 60 75.12 -8.35 -40.95
N ASN A 61 73.96 -7.81 -41.35
CA ASN A 61 73.81 -6.43 -41.82
C ASN A 61 73.25 -5.46 -40.76
N ALA A 62 73.06 -5.90 -39.52
CA ALA A 62 72.52 -5.07 -38.44
C ALA A 62 73.51 -3.97 -38.01
N PRO A 63 73.16 -2.66 -38.11
CA PRO A 63 74.08 -1.57 -37.78
C PRO A 63 74.38 -1.51 -36.27
N ALA A 64 75.63 -1.15 -35.94
CA ALA A 64 76.16 -1.22 -34.58
C ALA A 64 75.53 -0.20 -33.60
N GLY A 65 74.45 -0.62 -32.93
CA GLY A 65 74.15 -0.32 -31.54
C GLY A 65 73.99 1.16 -31.12
N TYR A 66 72.81 1.76 -31.34
CA TYR A 66 72.40 2.95 -30.60
C TYR A 66 71.71 2.55 -29.28
N GLN A 67 72.48 2.30 -28.20
CA GLN A 67 71.92 1.94 -26.88
C GLN A 67 71.15 3.10 -26.23
N ARG A 68 69.87 3.25 -26.61
CA ARG A 68 68.97 4.24 -26.04
C ARG A 68 68.48 3.79 -24.65
N GLN A 69 69.13 4.27 -23.58
CA GLN A 69 68.70 4.00 -22.20
C GLN A 69 67.20 4.31 -22.01
N VAL A 70 66.39 3.28 -21.77
CA VAL A 70 64.94 3.40 -21.57
C VAL A 70 64.66 3.93 -20.16
N LYS A 71 64.73 5.26 -20.00
CA LYS A 71 64.23 5.94 -18.80
C LYS A 71 62.73 5.65 -18.67
N ARG A 72 62.31 5.08 -17.54
CA ARG A 72 60.88 4.84 -17.19
C ARG A 72 60.09 6.14 -17.43
N GLN A 73 59.11 6.10 -18.33
CA GLN A 73 58.29 7.28 -18.60
C GLN A 73 57.30 7.53 -17.45
N PRO A 74 56.93 8.80 -17.15
CA PRO A 74 56.01 9.13 -16.08
C PRO A 74 54.59 8.58 -16.37
N LEU A 75 53.85 8.24 -15.32
CA LEU A 75 52.54 7.58 -15.38
C LEU A 75 51.57 8.25 -16.39
N ARG A 76 51.46 9.58 -16.33
CA ARG A 76 50.61 10.41 -17.21
C ARG A 76 50.91 10.26 -18.71
N ARG A 77 52.11 9.79 -19.08
CA ARG A 77 52.53 9.53 -20.47
C ARG A 77 52.39 8.06 -20.88
N ARG A 78 52.33 7.13 -19.92
CA ARG A 78 52.13 5.67 -20.16
C ARG A 78 50.67 5.26 -20.20
N LEU A 79 49.82 5.83 -19.34
CA LEU A 79 48.37 5.58 -19.32
C LEU A 79 47.59 6.53 -20.27
N GLY A 80 48.26 7.56 -20.79
CA GLY A 80 47.63 8.62 -21.59
C GLY A 80 46.72 9.55 -20.78
N LYS A 81 46.11 10.53 -21.47
CA LYS A 81 45.07 11.39 -20.87
C LYS A 81 43.75 10.62 -20.72
N THR A 82 43.36 9.86 -21.74
CA THR A 82 42.10 9.11 -21.82
C THR A 82 41.96 8.05 -20.73
N GLY A 83 42.96 7.17 -20.56
CA GLY A 83 42.95 6.16 -19.50
C GLY A 83 42.87 6.75 -18.09
N MET A 84 43.56 7.88 -17.85
CA MET A 84 43.46 8.61 -16.58
C MET A 84 42.03 9.14 -16.34
N THR A 85 41.39 9.70 -17.36
CA THR A 85 39.99 10.16 -17.27
C THR A 85 39.03 9.00 -17.01
N ILE A 86 39.19 7.86 -17.69
CA ILE A 86 38.34 6.66 -17.51
C ILE A 86 38.38 6.16 -16.06
N ILE A 87 39.57 6.07 -15.45
CA ILE A 87 39.70 5.66 -14.05
C ILE A 87 39.07 6.71 -13.12
N ILE A 88 39.49 7.98 -13.21
CA ILE A 88 39.07 9.01 -12.25
C ILE A 88 37.56 9.31 -12.38
N LEU A 89 37.06 9.54 -13.60
CA LEU A 89 35.64 9.87 -13.80
C LEU A 89 34.75 8.65 -13.56
N GLY A 90 35.13 7.47 -14.04
CA GLY A 90 34.36 6.24 -13.82
C GLY A 90 34.27 5.85 -12.36
N THR A 91 35.35 5.99 -11.57
CA THR A 91 35.29 5.73 -10.11
C THR A 91 34.41 6.74 -9.38
N ILE A 92 34.44 8.03 -9.75
CA ILE A 92 33.53 9.06 -9.21
C ILE A 92 32.07 8.72 -9.53
N VAL A 93 31.75 8.33 -10.77
CA VAL A 93 30.39 7.95 -11.20
C VAL A 93 29.91 6.69 -10.48
N ILE A 94 30.76 5.68 -10.30
CA ILE A 94 30.45 4.47 -9.51
C ILE A 94 30.13 4.84 -8.06
N VAL A 95 30.98 5.64 -7.40
CA VAL A 95 30.78 6.04 -5.99
C VAL A 95 29.50 6.87 -5.83
N ALA A 96 29.25 7.85 -6.72
CA ALA A 96 28.02 8.64 -6.71
C ALA A 96 26.76 7.75 -6.86
N SER A 97 26.79 6.82 -7.81
CA SER A 97 25.69 5.86 -8.04
C SER A 97 25.47 4.94 -6.82
N CYS A 98 26.55 4.45 -6.21
CA CYS A 98 26.47 3.61 -5.00
C CYS A 98 25.90 4.39 -3.81
N THR A 99 26.32 5.65 -3.59
CA THR A 99 25.77 6.46 -2.50
C THR A 99 24.29 6.77 -2.67
N LEU A 100 23.82 7.00 -3.90
CA LEU A 100 22.40 7.21 -4.20
C LEU A 100 21.58 5.93 -4.00
N LEU A 101 22.11 4.76 -4.38
CA LEU A 101 21.48 3.46 -4.11
C LEU A 101 21.38 3.19 -2.59
N VAL A 102 22.46 3.39 -1.83
CA VAL A 102 22.45 3.21 -0.36
C VAL A 102 21.46 4.18 0.30
N TYR A 103 21.37 5.43 -0.14
CA TYR A 103 20.36 6.38 0.33
C TYR A 103 18.92 5.89 0.08
N LEU A 104 18.66 5.31 -1.10
CA LEU A 104 17.34 4.78 -1.47
C LEU A 104 16.93 3.59 -0.56
N TRP A 105 17.85 2.65 -0.29
CA TRP A 105 17.61 1.52 0.62
C TRP A 105 17.47 1.97 2.09
N GLN A 106 18.33 2.87 2.59
CA GLN A 106 18.22 3.41 3.95
C GLN A 106 16.90 4.15 4.17
N GLY A 107 16.43 4.92 3.19
CA GLY A 107 15.12 5.58 3.26
C GLY A 107 13.97 4.58 3.27
N ALA A 108 14.08 3.47 2.54
CA ALA A 108 13.08 2.39 2.52
C ALA A 108 12.99 1.67 3.87
N GLU A 109 14.12 1.44 4.54
CA GLU A 109 14.13 0.88 5.89
C GLU A 109 13.52 1.83 6.93
N LYS A 110 13.89 3.12 6.89
CA LYS A 110 13.26 4.15 7.71
C LYS A 110 11.75 4.22 7.48
N ALA A 111 11.31 4.13 6.23
CA ALA A 111 9.90 4.15 5.86
C ALA A 111 9.12 2.94 6.40
N ARG A 112 9.66 1.71 6.30
CA ARG A 112 9.08 0.51 6.94
C ARG A 112 8.96 0.69 8.46
N ASN A 113 10.00 1.23 9.08
CA ASN A 113 10.07 1.45 10.52
C ASN A 113 9.31 2.72 11.00
N ARG A 114 8.54 3.38 10.12
CA ARG A 114 7.83 4.66 10.36
C ARG A 114 8.72 5.78 10.95
N GLN A 115 10.00 5.78 10.64
CA GLN A 115 10.96 6.80 11.05
C GLN A 115 10.96 7.99 10.07
N PRO A 116 11.32 9.21 10.53
CA PRO A 116 11.43 10.38 9.64
C PRO A 116 12.49 10.16 8.55
N ARG A 117 12.16 10.60 7.34
CA ARG A 117 12.92 10.40 6.09
C ARG A 117 13.04 11.70 5.30
N GLY A 118 13.90 11.72 4.28
CA GLY A 118 14.22 12.93 3.53
C GLY A 118 13.18 13.25 2.45
N LYS A 119 12.81 14.53 2.30
CA LYS A 119 11.83 15.01 1.30
C LYS A 119 12.15 14.56 -0.14
N GLU A 120 13.43 14.49 -0.51
CA GLU A 120 13.84 14.00 -1.83
C GLU A 120 13.63 12.49 -2.00
N TRP A 121 13.75 11.69 -0.93
CA TRP A 121 13.40 10.27 -0.98
C TRP A 121 11.89 10.10 -1.19
N ASP A 122 11.09 10.87 -0.47
CA ASP A 122 9.63 10.89 -0.66
C ASP A 122 9.24 11.20 -2.10
N ARG A 123 9.83 12.26 -2.70
CA ARG A 123 9.59 12.60 -4.11
C ARG A 123 9.92 11.43 -5.06
N ILE A 124 11.10 10.82 -4.92
CA ILE A 124 11.53 9.69 -5.77
C ILE A 124 10.58 8.48 -5.66
N ILE A 125 10.05 8.20 -4.48
CA ILE A 125 9.19 7.02 -4.24
C ILE A 125 7.74 7.27 -4.62
N PHE A 126 7.13 8.36 -4.15
CA PHE A 126 5.69 8.59 -4.33
C PHE A 126 5.33 9.09 -5.74
N ASP A 127 6.29 9.62 -6.50
CA ASP A 127 6.16 9.90 -7.93
C ASP A 127 6.50 8.66 -8.81
N ASN A 128 6.74 7.48 -8.21
CA ASN A 128 7.06 6.19 -8.86
C ASN A 128 8.39 6.13 -9.63
N TYR A 129 9.34 7.04 -9.39
CA TYR A 129 10.68 7.01 -10.00
C TYR A 129 11.65 5.98 -9.39
N ALA A 130 11.28 5.33 -8.28
CA ALA A 130 12.12 4.40 -7.52
C ALA A 130 12.91 3.37 -8.37
N ALA A 131 12.22 2.65 -9.25
CA ALA A 131 12.85 1.66 -10.14
C ALA A 131 13.69 2.31 -11.25
N GLN A 132 13.30 3.50 -11.72
CA GLN A 132 13.99 4.25 -12.77
C GLN A 132 15.33 4.81 -12.27
N VAL A 133 15.39 5.27 -11.02
CA VAL A 133 16.65 5.67 -10.36
C VAL A 133 17.58 4.47 -10.20
N ALA A 134 17.05 3.30 -9.80
CA ALA A 134 17.85 2.09 -9.66
C ALA A 134 18.42 1.58 -11.01
N THR A 135 17.63 1.61 -12.09
CA THR A 135 18.12 1.23 -13.43
C THR A 135 19.10 2.24 -14.02
N LEU A 136 18.92 3.55 -13.76
CA LEU A 136 19.86 4.60 -14.18
C LEU A 136 21.21 4.47 -13.47
N CYS A 137 21.22 4.31 -12.13
CA CYS A 137 22.44 4.01 -11.38
C CYS A 137 23.11 2.72 -11.88
N SER A 138 22.33 1.67 -12.16
CA SER A 138 22.85 0.42 -12.73
C SER A 138 23.46 0.60 -14.13
N ALA A 139 22.92 1.48 -14.97
CA ALA A 139 23.50 1.79 -16.27
C ALA A 139 24.82 2.57 -16.12
N ALA A 140 24.84 3.60 -15.27
CA ALA A 140 26.03 4.40 -14.99
C ALA A 140 27.18 3.57 -14.37
N ILE A 141 26.87 2.64 -13.47
CA ILE A 141 27.83 1.68 -12.91
C ILE A 141 28.39 0.77 -13.99
N ARG A 142 27.53 0.12 -14.80
CA ARG A 142 27.98 -0.81 -15.86
C ARG A 142 28.90 -0.12 -16.86
N VAL A 143 28.47 0.98 -17.48
CA VAL A 143 29.29 1.73 -18.46
C VAL A 143 30.63 2.17 -17.86
N SER A 144 30.65 2.59 -16.59
CA SER A 144 31.90 2.97 -15.91
C SER A 144 32.82 1.78 -15.63
N MET A 145 32.26 0.62 -15.29
CA MET A 145 33.00 -0.62 -15.08
C MET A 145 33.53 -1.19 -16.39
N ASP A 146 32.71 -1.23 -17.45
CA ASP A 146 33.08 -1.79 -18.76
C ASP A 146 34.27 -1.03 -19.37
N LEU A 147 34.25 0.32 -19.34
CA LEU A 147 35.36 1.16 -19.78
C LEU A 147 36.64 0.93 -18.95
N GLN A 148 36.52 0.64 -17.65
CA GLN A 148 37.65 0.26 -16.80
C GLN A 148 38.15 -1.16 -17.10
N THR A 149 37.25 -2.11 -17.37
CA THR A 149 37.60 -3.49 -17.75
C THR A 149 38.39 -3.51 -19.06
N CYS A 150 37.99 -2.75 -20.09
CA CYS A 150 38.77 -2.67 -21.33
C CYS A 150 40.15 -2.00 -21.11
N LEU A 151 40.25 -1.01 -20.23
CA LEU A 151 41.53 -0.39 -19.87
C LEU A 151 42.45 -1.34 -19.07
N THR A 152 41.90 -2.16 -18.17
CA THR A 152 42.66 -3.18 -17.42
C THR A 152 43.09 -4.34 -18.32
N ALA A 153 42.26 -4.75 -19.29
CA ALA A 153 42.63 -5.71 -20.32
C ALA A 153 43.79 -5.19 -21.19
N ALA A 154 43.69 -3.98 -21.74
CA ALA A 154 44.79 -3.36 -22.49
C ALA A 154 46.08 -3.21 -21.66
N SER A 155 45.94 -2.96 -20.34
CA SER A 155 47.07 -2.93 -19.40
C SER A 155 47.66 -4.31 -19.16
N MET A 156 46.84 -5.36 -19.12
CA MET A 156 47.30 -6.74 -18.98
C MET A 156 48.03 -7.24 -20.23
N ALA A 157 47.54 -6.91 -21.43
CA ALA A 157 48.25 -7.19 -22.68
C ALA A 157 49.66 -6.58 -22.64
N ALA A 158 49.81 -5.35 -22.15
CA ALA A 158 51.11 -4.71 -21.95
C ALA A 158 52.02 -5.44 -20.94
N ILE A 159 51.47 -5.89 -19.81
CA ILE A 159 52.23 -6.64 -18.79
C ILE A 159 52.74 -7.96 -19.35
N VAL A 160 51.88 -8.73 -20.02
CA VAL A 160 52.22 -10.03 -20.62
C VAL A 160 53.34 -9.86 -21.64
N LEU A 161 53.21 -8.87 -22.54
CA LEU A 161 54.17 -8.56 -23.59
C LEU A 161 55.56 -8.14 -23.08
N GLU A 162 55.66 -7.42 -21.96
CA GLU A 162 56.96 -7.00 -21.38
C GLU A 162 57.56 -7.95 -20.33
N THR A 163 56.79 -8.92 -19.79
CA THR A 163 57.29 -9.78 -18.69
C THR A 163 57.32 -11.27 -18.98
N ALA A 164 56.33 -11.80 -19.69
CA ALA A 164 56.17 -13.23 -19.91
C ALA A 164 56.40 -13.64 -21.36
N GLY A 165 56.16 -12.72 -22.29
CA GLY A 165 56.10 -12.96 -23.74
C GLY A 165 54.91 -13.83 -24.15
N CYS A 166 54.75 -13.97 -25.46
CA CYS A 166 53.71 -14.75 -26.12
C CYS A 166 54.29 -15.55 -27.30
N ARG A 167 53.41 -16.29 -27.99
CA ARG A 167 53.72 -16.89 -29.29
C ARG A 167 53.85 -15.82 -30.37
N LEU A 168 54.43 -16.20 -31.51
CA LEU A 168 54.59 -15.32 -32.66
C LEU A 168 53.23 -15.00 -33.30
N SER A 169 52.38 -16.03 -33.40
CA SER A 169 50.99 -15.94 -33.85
C SER A 169 50.14 -14.96 -33.02
N ASP A 170 50.34 -14.90 -31.70
CA ASP A 170 49.60 -14.02 -30.79
C ASP A 170 50.18 -12.59 -30.65
N LEU A 171 51.42 -12.36 -31.10
CA LEU A 171 52.19 -11.13 -30.84
C LEU A 171 51.52 -9.87 -31.41
N ALA A 172 51.06 -9.95 -32.66
CA ALA A 172 50.36 -8.84 -33.32
C ALA A 172 49.04 -8.52 -32.60
N ARG A 173 48.24 -9.56 -32.28
CA ARG A 173 46.94 -9.43 -31.62
C ARG A 173 47.04 -8.78 -30.25
N LEU A 174 48.01 -9.20 -29.41
CA LEU A 174 48.25 -8.59 -28.10
C LEU A 174 48.75 -7.13 -28.21
N SER A 175 49.59 -6.80 -29.20
CA SER A 175 50.07 -5.41 -29.35
C SER A 175 48.94 -4.47 -29.81
N ILE A 176 48.08 -4.92 -30.73
CA ILE A 176 46.89 -4.17 -31.16
C ILE A 176 45.92 -3.95 -29.97
N THR A 177 45.66 -4.99 -29.18
CA THR A 177 44.81 -4.94 -27.98
C THR A 177 45.28 -3.89 -26.94
N ARG A 178 46.59 -3.60 -26.89
CA ARG A 178 47.15 -2.52 -26.04
C ARG A 178 46.94 -1.11 -26.63
N ALA A 179 46.80 -0.99 -27.95
CA ALA A 179 46.49 0.26 -28.63
C ALA A 179 44.99 0.60 -28.60
N SER A 180 44.12 -0.37 -28.88
CA SER A 180 42.66 -0.17 -28.90
C SER A 180 42.02 -0.50 -27.55
N SER A 181 42.22 0.37 -26.55
CA SER A 181 41.72 0.18 -25.18
C SER A 181 40.18 0.19 -25.00
N CYS A 182 39.40 0.19 -26.09
CA CYS A 182 37.95 -0.01 -26.08
C CYS A 182 37.54 -1.43 -26.50
N ASP A 183 38.32 -2.07 -27.38
CA ASP A 183 38.02 -3.39 -27.95
C ASP A 183 38.67 -4.54 -27.15
N ALA A 184 39.41 -4.20 -26.10
CA ALA A 184 40.22 -5.12 -25.33
C ALA A 184 39.38 -5.99 -24.37
N SER A 185 39.09 -7.23 -24.76
CA SER A 185 38.41 -8.22 -23.92
C SER A 185 39.38 -8.96 -22.98
N PRO A 186 39.09 -9.09 -21.67
CA PRO A 186 39.85 -9.96 -20.77
C PRO A 186 39.87 -11.43 -21.19
N TRP A 187 38.80 -11.90 -21.86
CA TRP A 187 38.66 -13.31 -22.27
C TRP A 187 39.61 -13.70 -23.39
N ASP A 188 39.83 -12.83 -24.38
CA ASP A 188 40.77 -13.09 -25.47
C ASP A 188 42.21 -13.20 -24.96
N ILE A 189 42.61 -12.28 -24.07
CA ILE A 189 43.93 -12.30 -23.43
C ILE A 189 44.06 -13.55 -22.52
N PHE A 190 42.99 -13.96 -21.84
CA PHE A 190 42.98 -15.19 -21.04
C PHE A 190 43.25 -16.43 -21.90
N GLN A 191 42.59 -16.59 -23.06
CA GLN A 191 42.82 -17.76 -23.92
C GLN A 191 44.27 -17.82 -24.43
N ILE A 192 44.82 -16.68 -24.86
CA ILE A 192 46.22 -16.54 -25.29
C ILE A 192 47.20 -16.94 -24.17
N THR A 193 46.93 -16.51 -22.93
CA THR A 193 47.85 -16.71 -21.80
C THR A 193 47.67 -18.00 -21.00
N LYS A 194 46.58 -18.74 -21.22
CA LYS A 194 46.18 -19.95 -20.46
C LYS A 194 47.25 -21.05 -20.42
N GLY A 195 48.09 -21.16 -21.45
CA GLY A 195 49.09 -22.22 -21.58
C GLY A 195 50.42 -22.00 -20.84
N ASN A 196 50.73 -20.79 -20.38
CA ASN A 196 52.06 -20.47 -19.85
C ASN A 196 52.09 -20.44 -18.31
N ARG A 197 52.92 -21.29 -17.68
CA ARG A 197 53.04 -21.33 -16.20
C ARG A 197 53.51 -20.00 -15.59
N LYS A 198 54.21 -19.14 -16.34
CA LYS A 198 54.64 -17.81 -15.87
C LYS A 198 53.51 -16.78 -15.84
N THR A 199 52.42 -17.00 -16.58
CA THR A 199 51.27 -16.08 -16.62
C THR A 199 50.15 -16.45 -15.66
N LEU A 200 50.22 -17.57 -14.93
CA LEU A 200 49.14 -18.12 -14.10
C LEU A 200 48.37 -17.07 -13.26
N PHE A 201 49.09 -16.17 -12.56
CA PHE A 201 48.47 -15.10 -11.76
C PHE A 201 47.71 -14.07 -12.61
N HIS A 202 48.24 -13.70 -13.77
CA HIS A 202 47.57 -12.85 -14.76
C HIS A 202 46.32 -13.54 -15.32
N CYS A 203 46.40 -14.84 -15.62
CA CYS A 203 45.26 -15.64 -16.10
C CYS A 203 44.12 -15.69 -15.06
N ILE A 204 44.45 -15.84 -13.77
CA ILE A 204 43.47 -15.80 -12.66
C ILE A 204 42.77 -14.43 -12.63
N ILE A 205 43.52 -13.33 -12.68
CA ILE A 205 42.96 -11.96 -12.68
C ILE A 205 42.04 -11.73 -13.88
N LEU A 206 42.45 -12.14 -15.09
CA LEU A 206 41.65 -12.01 -16.31
C LEU A 206 40.35 -12.83 -16.24
N LEU A 207 40.42 -14.07 -15.74
CA LEU A 207 39.26 -14.95 -15.59
C LEU A 207 38.25 -14.38 -14.58
N PHE A 208 38.72 -13.90 -13.41
CA PHE A 208 37.85 -13.24 -12.44
C PHE A 208 37.26 -11.93 -12.98
N SER A 209 38.04 -11.12 -13.71
CA SER A 209 37.55 -9.88 -14.34
C SER A 209 36.46 -10.17 -15.39
N PHE A 210 36.61 -11.23 -16.19
CA PHE A 210 35.58 -11.67 -17.14
C PHE A 210 34.30 -12.17 -16.46
N ILE A 211 34.44 -13.08 -15.48
CA ILE A 211 33.28 -13.64 -14.73
C ILE A 211 32.54 -12.52 -13.99
N LEU A 212 33.26 -11.59 -13.38
CA LEU A 212 32.69 -10.45 -12.69
C LEU A 212 31.96 -9.52 -13.65
N SER A 213 32.56 -9.17 -14.79
CA SER A 213 31.89 -8.35 -15.81
C SER A 213 30.61 -9.01 -16.32
N LEU A 214 30.65 -10.32 -16.61
CA LEU A 214 29.49 -11.11 -17.02
C LEU A 214 28.37 -11.10 -15.96
N ALA A 215 28.70 -11.31 -14.68
CA ALA A 215 27.72 -11.24 -13.60
C ALA A 215 27.13 -9.83 -13.44
N MET A 216 27.96 -8.80 -13.57
CA MET A 216 27.56 -7.40 -13.41
C MET A 216 26.72 -6.87 -14.60
N THR A 217 26.65 -7.56 -15.74
CA THR A 217 25.64 -7.25 -16.78
C THR A 217 24.22 -7.27 -16.21
N PHE A 218 23.94 -8.18 -15.28
CA PHE A 218 22.64 -8.35 -14.60
C PHE A 218 22.39 -7.36 -13.45
N THR A 219 23.25 -6.35 -13.23
CA THR A 219 23.13 -5.40 -12.10
C THR A 219 21.71 -4.84 -11.92
N SER A 220 21.03 -4.47 -13.01
CA SER A 220 19.67 -3.91 -12.92
C SER A 220 18.65 -4.95 -12.44
N THR A 221 18.78 -6.20 -12.85
CA THR A 221 17.90 -7.31 -12.45
C THR A 221 18.14 -7.69 -10.99
N ILE A 222 19.42 -7.74 -10.57
CA ILE A 222 19.81 -8.05 -9.19
C ILE A 222 19.35 -6.95 -8.22
N LEU A 223 19.46 -5.66 -8.60
CA LEU A 223 18.93 -4.56 -7.79
C LEU A 223 17.40 -4.54 -7.75
N LEU A 224 16.71 -4.80 -8.87
CA LEU A 224 15.24 -4.83 -8.91
C LEU A 224 14.64 -6.03 -8.15
N PHE A 225 15.39 -7.12 -7.96
CA PHE A 225 14.96 -8.25 -7.13
C PHE A 225 14.72 -7.89 -5.65
N ASP A 226 15.41 -6.87 -5.13
CA ASP A 226 15.18 -6.38 -3.76
C ASP A 226 13.82 -5.64 -3.62
N PHE A 227 13.19 -5.18 -4.71
CA PHE A 227 12.00 -4.32 -4.65
C PHE A 227 10.69 -5.11 -4.45
N LYS A 228 9.78 -4.52 -3.67
CA LYS A 228 8.42 -5.03 -3.47
C LYS A 228 7.43 -3.87 -3.36
N ALA A 229 6.22 -4.06 -3.90
CA ALA A 229 5.10 -3.17 -3.60
C ALA A 229 4.67 -3.36 -2.14
N LEU A 230 4.71 -2.29 -1.35
CA LEU A 230 4.39 -2.31 0.08
C LEU A 230 3.52 -1.12 0.49
N PRO A 231 2.60 -1.30 1.45
CA PRO A 231 1.87 -0.21 2.07
C PRO A 231 2.80 0.64 2.94
N ILE A 232 3.04 1.88 2.54
CA ILE A 232 3.87 2.85 3.28
C ILE A 232 3.07 4.13 3.50
N ALA A 233 3.15 4.66 4.72
CA ALA A 233 2.59 5.96 5.08
C ALA A 233 3.19 7.07 4.21
N ALA A 234 2.35 7.80 3.46
CA ALA A 234 2.76 8.89 2.57
C ALA A 234 3.39 10.08 3.34
N PRO A 235 3.95 11.08 2.66
CA PRO A 235 4.25 12.36 3.29
C PRO A 235 2.98 12.99 3.87
N MET A 236 3.11 13.81 4.91
CA MET A 236 1.98 14.60 5.40
C MET A 236 1.58 15.62 4.33
N ILE A 237 0.31 15.58 3.93
CA ILE A 237 -0.28 16.52 2.96
C ILE A 237 -1.29 17.39 3.71
N SER A 238 -1.23 18.70 3.49
CA SER A 238 -2.30 19.61 3.91
C SER A 238 -3.21 19.90 2.72
N GLN A 239 -4.51 19.73 2.90
CA GLN A 239 -5.52 19.88 1.86
C GLN A 239 -6.78 20.55 2.43
N SER A 240 -7.52 21.25 1.56
CA SER A 240 -8.85 21.75 1.91
C SER A 240 -9.88 20.63 1.71
N ILE A 241 -10.74 20.40 2.70
CA ILE A 241 -11.89 19.50 2.61
C ILE A 241 -13.17 20.22 3.08
N TYR A 242 -14.34 19.66 2.74
CA TYR A 242 -15.62 20.20 3.19
C TYR A 242 -16.02 19.61 4.54
N VAL A 243 -16.17 20.48 5.54
CA VAL A 243 -16.60 20.16 6.91
C VAL A 243 -17.38 21.36 7.44
N GLY A 244 -18.68 21.18 7.69
CA GLY A 244 -19.58 22.26 8.10
C GLY A 244 -20.28 22.96 6.92
N PHE A 245 -21.10 23.95 7.26
CA PHE A 245 -21.95 24.70 6.34
C PHE A 245 -21.50 26.15 6.22
N ASP A 246 -21.53 26.66 5.00
CA ASP A 246 -21.40 28.07 4.67
C ASP A 246 -22.81 28.58 4.36
N ILE A 247 -23.34 29.44 5.22
CA ILE A 247 -24.75 29.89 5.17
C ILE A 247 -25.03 30.74 3.91
N SER A 248 -24.00 31.24 3.21
CA SER A 248 -24.15 31.99 1.96
C SER A 248 -24.44 31.11 0.73
N LYS A 249 -24.46 29.78 0.87
CA LYS A 249 -24.67 28.81 -0.23
C LYS A 249 -25.93 27.97 0.00
N ASP A 250 -26.67 27.69 -1.07
CA ASP A 250 -27.78 26.74 -1.05
C ASP A 250 -27.31 25.35 -0.55
N THR A 251 -27.95 24.89 0.54
CA THR A 251 -27.89 23.50 1.01
C THR A 251 -29.09 22.72 0.47
N ALA A 252 -28.88 21.50 -0.01
CA ALA A 252 -30.00 20.64 -0.41
C ALA A 252 -30.91 20.31 0.79
N VAL A 253 -32.20 20.11 0.52
CA VAL A 253 -33.17 19.71 1.55
C VAL A 253 -32.90 18.26 1.97
N PHE A 254 -32.64 18.04 3.26
CA PHE A 254 -32.44 16.72 3.85
C PHE A 254 -33.77 15.96 4.01
N SER A 255 -34.37 15.54 2.89
CA SER A 255 -35.55 14.67 2.84
C SER A 255 -35.16 13.28 2.35
N GLY A 256 -35.31 12.26 3.21
CA GLY A 256 -34.87 10.89 2.93
C GLY A 256 -35.82 9.82 3.49
N VAL A 257 -35.40 8.56 3.37
CA VAL A 257 -36.06 7.40 3.98
C VAL A 257 -35.58 7.18 5.42
N SER A 258 -36.42 6.59 6.27
CA SER A 258 -36.09 6.35 7.68
C SER A 258 -34.79 5.55 7.85
N TYR A 259 -33.87 6.07 8.68
CA TYR A 259 -32.62 5.36 9.01
C TYR A 259 -32.87 4.06 9.79
N TRP A 260 -34.03 3.92 10.46
CA TRP A 260 -34.46 2.70 11.16
C TRP A 260 -34.81 1.55 10.21
N GLN A 261 -35.37 1.86 9.05
CA GLN A 261 -35.70 0.88 7.99
C GLN A 261 -34.58 0.72 6.95
N SER A 262 -33.63 1.66 6.91
CA SER A 262 -32.56 1.69 5.91
C SER A 262 -31.32 0.91 6.33
N LYS A 263 -30.69 0.22 5.37
CA LYS A 263 -29.40 -0.46 5.59
C LYS A 263 -28.24 0.56 5.70
N PRO A 264 -27.32 0.46 6.69
CA PRO A 264 -26.06 1.20 6.66
C PRO A 264 -25.18 0.71 5.50
N SER A 265 -24.72 1.63 4.65
CA SER A 265 -23.95 1.28 3.44
C SER A 265 -22.53 0.78 3.73
N ALA A 266 -21.96 1.11 4.90
CA ALA A 266 -20.69 0.57 5.40
C ALA A 266 -20.67 0.53 6.94
N HIS A 267 -19.69 -0.17 7.54
CA HIS A 267 -19.33 0.03 8.95
C HIS A 267 -18.16 1.02 9.03
N TRP A 268 -18.49 2.28 8.75
CA TRP A 268 -17.51 3.36 8.58
C TRP A 268 -16.50 3.42 9.71
N ARG A 269 -15.24 3.66 9.35
CA ARG A 269 -14.17 3.86 10.30
C ARG A 269 -14.29 5.22 11.00
N PHE A 270 -14.01 5.25 12.29
CA PHE A 270 -14.11 6.41 13.16
C PHE A 270 -12.90 6.51 14.10
N ALA A 271 -12.79 7.61 14.83
CA ALA A 271 -11.88 7.74 15.97
C ALA A 271 -12.67 7.76 17.29
N GLU A 272 -12.14 7.14 18.34
CA GLU A 272 -12.78 7.08 19.67
C GLU A 272 -11.83 7.51 20.78
N THR A 273 -12.35 8.19 21.80
CA THR A 273 -11.64 8.36 23.07
C THR A 273 -12.59 8.29 24.27
N ARG A 274 -12.05 7.82 25.39
CA ARG A 274 -12.77 7.63 26.66
C ARG A 274 -11.95 8.31 27.75
N PRO A 275 -12.26 9.56 28.15
CA PRO A 275 -11.57 10.19 29.26
C PRO A 275 -11.78 9.38 30.55
N SER A 276 -10.81 9.47 31.46
CA SER A 276 -10.79 8.74 32.73
C SER A 276 -11.74 9.33 33.80
N SER A 277 -12.94 9.71 33.40
CA SER A 277 -14.05 10.08 34.28
C SER A 277 -14.62 8.84 34.98
N GLN A 278 -14.86 8.92 36.29
CA GLN A 278 -15.48 7.84 37.07
C GLN A 278 -16.88 7.50 36.53
N ARG A 279 -17.29 6.23 36.64
CA ARG A 279 -18.71 5.87 36.58
C ARG A 279 -19.37 6.46 37.83
N LEU A 280 -20.06 7.60 37.65
CA LEU A 280 -20.77 8.32 38.71
C LEU A 280 -22.17 7.72 39.00
N ALA A 281 -22.61 6.77 38.17
CA ALA A 281 -23.87 6.07 38.34
C ALA A 281 -23.78 4.99 39.46
N PRO A 282 -24.88 4.74 40.21
CA PRO A 282 -24.98 3.62 41.15
C PRO A 282 -24.79 2.25 40.49
N LYS A 283 -24.49 1.22 41.29
CA LYS A 283 -24.31 -0.16 40.80
C LYS A 283 -25.53 -0.74 40.06
N ASP A 284 -26.72 -0.28 40.41
CA ASP A 284 -27.99 -0.72 39.81
C ASP A 284 -28.34 0.03 38.51
N VAL A 285 -27.48 0.94 38.04
CA VAL A 285 -27.63 1.69 36.80
C VAL A 285 -26.56 1.25 35.81
N ALA A 286 -26.99 0.88 34.59
CA ALA A 286 -26.06 0.70 33.48
C ALA A 286 -25.69 2.09 32.95
N ASP A 287 -24.43 2.50 33.00
CA ASP A 287 -23.91 3.77 32.47
C ASP A 287 -22.63 3.50 31.70
N THR A 288 -22.63 3.80 30.40
CA THR A 288 -21.48 3.58 29.52
C THR A 288 -20.34 4.58 29.76
N GLY A 289 -20.61 5.65 30.52
CA GLY A 289 -19.69 6.76 30.72
C GLY A 289 -19.53 7.63 29.46
N ASP A 290 -18.66 8.62 29.54
CA ASP A 290 -18.40 9.52 28.40
C ASP A 290 -17.57 8.82 27.32
N VAL A 291 -18.16 8.67 26.14
CA VAL A 291 -17.53 8.04 24.97
C VAL A 291 -17.61 9.03 23.81
N TYR A 292 -16.49 9.67 23.50
CA TYR A 292 -16.40 10.64 22.42
C TYR A 292 -15.98 9.93 21.14
N ARG A 293 -16.79 10.09 20.09
CA ARG A 293 -16.51 9.54 18.77
C ARG A 293 -16.50 10.64 17.73
N ALA A 294 -15.50 10.60 16.87
CA ALA A 294 -15.30 11.54 15.78
C ALA A 294 -15.37 10.81 14.45
N MET A 295 -16.17 11.35 13.53
CA MET A 295 -16.32 10.78 12.19
C MET A 295 -15.18 11.26 11.28
N ILE A 296 -14.81 10.46 10.28
CA ILE A 296 -13.79 10.83 9.30
C ILE A 296 -14.49 11.54 8.12
N PRO A 297 -14.26 12.86 7.88
CA PRO A 297 -14.91 13.63 6.81
C PRO A 297 -14.29 13.33 5.44
N MET A 298 -14.44 12.10 4.97
CA MET A 298 -13.95 11.63 3.68
C MET A 298 -14.97 10.66 3.06
N ALA A 299 -15.47 10.99 1.87
CA ALA A 299 -16.49 10.18 1.19
C ALA A 299 -15.95 8.84 0.66
N ASN A 300 -14.73 8.82 0.10
CA ASN A 300 -14.11 7.58 -0.38
C ASN A 300 -13.67 6.67 0.79
N ALA A 301 -14.03 5.39 0.73
CA ALA A 301 -13.61 4.36 1.67
C ALA A 301 -12.08 4.20 1.71
N ASP A 302 -11.40 4.20 0.56
CA ASP A 302 -9.93 4.02 0.51
C ASP A 302 -9.19 5.11 1.29
N ASN A 303 -9.74 6.33 1.32
CA ASN A 303 -9.17 7.45 2.05
C ASN A 303 -9.37 7.32 3.58
N ARG A 304 -10.41 6.59 4.04
CA ARG A 304 -10.65 6.27 5.46
C ARG A 304 -9.85 5.05 5.92
N THR A 305 -9.80 4.00 5.10
CA THR A 305 -9.08 2.76 5.42
C THR A 305 -7.57 2.98 5.47
N SER A 306 -7.01 3.74 4.52
CA SER A 306 -5.58 4.07 4.46
C SER A 306 -5.10 5.09 5.50
N LEU A 307 -5.99 5.74 6.26
CA LEU A 307 -5.65 6.85 7.14
C LEU A 307 -4.85 6.37 8.38
N GLU A 308 -3.64 6.92 8.57
CA GLU A 308 -2.84 6.73 9.81
C GLU A 308 -2.78 7.99 10.67
N TYR A 309 -2.97 9.17 10.07
CA TYR A 309 -2.99 10.46 10.78
C TYR A 309 -4.02 11.41 10.16
N TYR A 310 -4.75 12.12 11.00
CA TYR A 310 -5.59 13.27 10.63
C TYR A 310 -5.41 14.37 11.67
N HIS A 311 -5.32 15.63 11.22
CA HIS A 311 -5.35 16.80 12.09
C HIS A 311 -6.16 17.93 11.45
N GLY A 312 -7.09 18.50 12.21
CA GLY A 312 -8.00 19.55 11.75
C GLY A 312 -9.39 19.42 12.38
N PRO A 313 -10.35 20.27 12.00
CA PRO A 313 -11.72 20.24 12.53
C PRO A 313 -12.50 19.02 12.04
N THR A 314 -13.35 18.46 12.89
CA THR A 314 -14.41 17.50 12.53
C THR A 314 -15.54 17.54 13.56
N ILE A 315 -16.66 16.88 13.28
CA ILE A 315 -17.76 16.69 14.23
C ILE A 315 -17.34 15.62 15.25
N VAL A 316 -17.46 15.95 16.53
CA VAL A 316 -17.23 15.03 17.66
C VAL A 316 -18.46 14.97 18.53
N THR A 317 -19.02 13.77 18.70
CA THR A 317 -20.24 13.56 19.49
C THR A 317 -19.92 12.71 20.71
N ASN A 318 -20.47 13.09 21.87
CA ASN A 318 -20.50 12.22 23.06
C ASN A 318 -21.70 11.28 22.94
N MET A 319 -21.46 9.98 23.02
CA MET A 319 -22.46 8.92 22.87
C MET A 319 -22.82 8.28 24.21
N ARG A 320 -22.74 9.01 25.32
CA ARG A 320 -23.06 8.46 26.65
C ARG A 320 -24.52 8.03 26.72
N THR A 321 -24.72 6.84 27.25
CA THR A 321 -26.03 6.24 27.45
C THR A 321 -26.09 5.69 28.87
N ALA A 322 -27.20 5.88 29.55
CA ALA A 322 -27.44 5.23 30.82
C ALA A 322 -28.87 4.72 30.96
N CYS A 323 -29.05 3.48 31.42
CA CYS A 323 -30.34 2.83 31.55
C CYS A 323 -30.66 2.50 33.02
N VAL A 324 -31.92 2.73 33.40
CA VAL A 324 -32.45 2.54 34.75
C VAL A 324 -33.66 1.63 34.75
N ALA A 325 -33.87 0.94 35.86
CA ALA A 325 -35.11 0.23 36.16
C ALA A 325 -36.28 1.22 36.35
N PRO A 326 -37.29 1.27 35.46
CA PRO A 326 -38.38 2.24 35.55
C PRO A 326 -39.28 2.04 36.77
N THR A 327 -39.92 3.14 37.20
CA THR A 327 -40.98 3.10 38.22
C THR A 327 -42.33 3.36 37.57
N PHE A 328 -43.09 2.31 37.29
CA PHE A 328 -44.46 2.41 36.82
C PHE A 328 -45.38 2.95 37.94
N GLY A 329 -46.23 3.93 37.60
CA GLY A 329 -47.37 4.36 38.42
C GLY A 329 -48.62 3.54 38.09
N ASN A 330 -48.95 3.49 36.81
CA ASN A 330 -49.94 2.60 36.21
C ASN A 330 -49.32 1.93 34.98
N ALA A 331 -49.71 0.70 34.67
CA ALA A 331 -49.32 0.05 33.41
C ALA A 331 -50.36 -1.02 33.04
N THR A 332 -51.02 -0.83 31.90
CA THR A 332 -52.09 -1.68 31.41
C THR A 332 -51.85 -2.10 29.97
N PHE A 333 -52.09 -3.37 29.68
CA PHE A 333 -52.18 -3.88 28.32
C PHE A 333 -53.52 -3.52 27.69
N GLU A 334 -53.48 -3.14 26.41
CA GLU A 334 -54.62 -2.87 25.55
C GLU A 334 -54.33 -3.48 24.16
N TYR A 335 -55.30 -4.14 23.52
CA TYR A 335 -55.16 -4.58 22.13
C TYR A 335 -55.90 -3.58 21.25
N ILE A 336 -55.15 -2.81 20.46
CA ILE A 336 -55.71 -1.66 19.74
C ILE A 336 -56.11 -2.09 18.33
N TYR A 337 -57.41 -2.28 18.13
CA TYR A 337 -58.00 -2.50 16.82
C TYR A 337 -58.03 -1.20 16.02
N THR A 338 -57.28 -1.14 14.92
CA THR A 338 -57.23 0.04 14.04
C THR A 338 -57.78 -0.22 12.65
N GLY A 339 -58.09 -1.48 12.31
CA GLY A 339 -58.50 -1.87 10.94
C GLY A 339 -57.36 -1.76 9.91
N SER A 340 -56.11 -1.68 10.38
CA SER A 340 -54.89 -1.60 9.57
C SER A 340 -53.82 -2.45 10.23
N ASN A 341 -53.34 -3.47 9.51
CA ASN A 341 -52.40 -4.45 10.03
C ASN A 341 -51.02 -3.84 10.40
N ALA A 342 -50.69 -2.68 9.83
CA ALA A 342 -49.48 -1.93 10.20
C ALA A 342 -49.54 -1.40 11.63
N THR A 343 -50.71 -1.00 12.11
CA THR A 343 -50.89 -0.26 13.38
C THR A 343 -51.63 -1.05 14.46
N GLU A 344 -52.40 -2.07 14.07
CA GLU A 344 -53.09 -2.99 14.99
C GLU A 344 -52.12 -3.93 15.70
N GLY A 345 -52.33 -4.17 17.01
CA GLY A 345 -51.49 -5.05 17.82
C GLY A 345 -51.70 -4.90 19.33
N LEU A 346 -50.86 -5.57 20.13
CA LEU A 346 -50.82 -5.45 21.58
C LEU A 346 -49.98 -4.23 22.00
N TYR A 347 -50.56 -3.32 22.77
CA TYR A 347 -49.91 -2.13 23.31
C TYR A 347 -49.82 -2.16 24.83
N LEU A 348 -48.73 -1.60 25.35
CA LEU A 348 -48.61 -1.18 26.74
C LEU A 348 -48.94 0.31 26.83
N GLN A 349 -49.99 0.65 27.56
CA GLN A 349 -50.22 2.00 28.06
C GLN A 349 -49.58 2.09 29.45
N ALA A 350 -48.56 2.93 29.62
CA ALA A 350 -47.81 3.03 30.87
C ALA A 350 -47.54 4.47 31.32
N ASP A 351 -47.79 4.73 32.60
CA ASP A 351 -47.51 5.99 33.28
C ASP A 351 -46.21 5.84 34.09
N PHE A 352 -45.21 6.65 33.78
CA PHE A 352 -43.92 6.63 34.46
C PHE A 352 -43.85 7.68 35.57
N ASN A 353 -43.48 7.24 36.78
CA ASN A 353 -43.26 8.12 37.93
C ASN A 353 -41.98 8.96 37.70
N ALA A 354 -42.03 10.25 38.04
CA ALA A 354 -40.91 11.19 37.92
C ALA A 354 -39.67 10.85 38.77
N SER A 355 -39.76 9.85 39.65
CA SER A 355 -38.61 9.22 40.28
C SER A 355 -37.76 8.37 39.32
N THR A 356 -38.22 8.08 38.09
CA THR A 356 -37.51 7.26 37.10
C THR A 356 -36.27 7.97 36.58
N GLY A 357 -35.10 7.55 37.08
CA GLY A 357 -33.78 8.15 36.87
C GLY A 357 -32.87 7.85 38.06
N TRP A 358 -31.81 8.64 38.27
CA TRP A 358 -31.06 8.64 39.53
C TRP A 358 -30.71 10.06 40.00
N GLU A 359 -30.24 10.20 41.24
CA GLU A 359 -30.11 11.48 41.95
C GLU A 359 -29.23 12.52 41.23
N SER A 360 -28.06 12.10 40.74
CA SER A 360 -27.06 12.95 40.07
C SER A 360 -27.19 13.02 38.55
N GLY A 361 -28.19 12.35 37.95
CA GLY A 361 -28.25 12.08 36.51
C GLY A 361 -29.50 12.59 35.81
N PRO A 362 -29.80 12.04 34.61
CA PRO A 362 -31.09 12.22 33.94
C PRO A 362 -32.22 11.51 34.69
N SER A 363 -33.43 12.00 34.43
CA SER A 363 -34.68 11.43 34.91
C SER A 363 -35.85 11.95 34.10
N ILE A 364 -36.97 11.22 34.10
CA ILE A 364 -38.25 11.66 33.54
C ILE A 364 -38.87 12.76 34.44
N ASN A 365 -38.29 13.97 34.42
CA ASN A 365 -38.70 15.06 35.30
C ASN A 365 -39.60 16.07 34.57
N GLY A 366 -40.90 15.81 34.57
CA GLY A 366 -41.93 16.78 34.20
C GLY A 366 -42.90 17.02 35.35
N SER A 367 -43.67 18.11 35.30
CA SER A 367 -44.75 18.41 36.26
C SER A 367 -45.97 17.49 36.14
N TYR A 368 -45.90 16.49 35.25
CA TYR A 368 -46.94 15.52 34.92
C TYR A 368 -46.28 14.13 34.80
N PRO A 369 -46.99 13.03 35.11
CA PRO A 369 -46.50 11.69 34.79
C PRO A 369 -46.29 11.56 33.28
N ALA A 370 -45.17 10.97 32.86
CA ALA A 370 -44.95 10.71 31.44
C ALA A 370 -45.75 9.47 31.03
N THR A 371 -46.76 9.67 30.20
CA THR A 371 -47.57 8.60 29.60
C THR A 371 -46.91 8.10 28.33
N LEU A 372 -46.84 6.78 28.11
CA LEU A 372 -46.35 6.19 26.86
C LEU A 372 -47.28 5.08 26.37
N SER A 373 -47.60 5.14 25.08
CA SER A 373 -48.17 4.02 24.33
C SER A 373 -47.06 3.34 23.53
N CYS A 374 -46.86 2.03 23.72
CA CYS A 374 -45.76 1.28 23.13
C CYS A 374 -46.23 -0.11 22.68
N ARG A 375 -46.07 -0.44 21.40
CA ARG A 375 -46.45 -1.76 20.86
C ARG A 375 -45.47 -2.83 21.32
N ILE A 376 -45.96 -3.84 22.02
CA ILE A 376 -45.17 -4.97 22.50
C ILE A 376 -45.12 -6.07 21.45
N ASN A 377 -43.94 -6.66 21.27
CA ASN A 377 -43.80 -7.89 20.51
C ASN A 377 -44.51 -9.05 21.24
N ASN A 378 -45.65 -9.48 20.69
CA ASN A 378 -46.51 -10.58 21.14
C ASN A 378 -46.52 -11.75 20.14
N GLU A 379 -45.69 -11.71 19.10
CA GLU A 379 -45.76 -12.59 17.93
C GLU A 379 -44.35 -12.98 17.47
N TRP A 380 -43.89 -14.18 17.84
CA TRP A 380 -42.61 -14.73 17.37
C TRP A 380 -42.55 -16.27 17.39
N ASP A 381 -41.69 -16.85 16.56
CA ASP A 381 -41.42 -18.30 16.50
C ASP A 381 -40.50 -18.74 17.65
N GLN A 382 -41.07 -19.35 18.68
CA GLN A 382 -40.35 -19.93 19.83
C GLN A 382 -39.33 -21.02 19.44
N THR A 383 -39.52 -21.69 18.31
CA THR A 383 -38.77 -22.91 17.96
C THR A 383 -37.51 -22.66 17.13
N ASN A 384 -37.46 -21.53 16.40
CA ASN A 384 -36.33 -21.19 15.53
C ASN A 384 -35.63 -19.88 15.88
N SER A 385 -36.25 -18.99 16.67
CA SER A 385 -35.64 -17.69 16.97
C SER A 385 -34.61 -17.77 18.09
N THR A 386 -33.46 -17.13 17.88
CA THR A 386 -32.44 -16.86 18.92
C THR A 386 -32.45 -15.39 19.36
N SER A 387 -33.40 -14.63 18.84
CA SER A 387 -33.59 -13.19 19.07
C SER A 387 -34.54 -12.97 20.25
N TRP A 388 -34.23 -12.01 21.13
CA TRP A 388 -35.17 -11.63 22.19
C TRP A 388 -36.32 -10.79 21.61
N PRO A 389 -37.56 -10.93 22.11
CA PRO A 389 -38.72 -10.15 21.64
C PRO A 389 -38.68 -8.71 22.17
N ILE A 390 -37.70 -7.93 21.69
CA ILE A 390 -37.47 -6.54 22.10
C ILE A 390 -38.31 -5.57 21.27
N SER A 391 -39.16 -4.81 21.95
CA SER A 391 -39.76 -3.56 21.46
C SER A 391 -38.98 -2.35 21.98
N PHE A 392 -38.93 -1.30 21.16
CA PHE A 392 -38.27 -0.03 21.41
C PHE A 392 -39.22 1.13 21.16
N CYS A 393 -39.39 2.04 22.13
CA CYS A 393 -40.32 3.17 22.02
C CYS A 393 -39.69 4.49 22.49
N SER A 394 -39.86 5.54 21.69
CA SER A 394 -39.44 6.92 22.02
C SER A 394 -40.53 7.64 22.80
N PHE A 395 -40.18 8.41 23.83
CA PHE A 395 -41.15 9.26 24.53
C PHE A 395 -41.35 10.58 23.77
N ASN A 396 -42.61 11.05 23.71
CA ASN A 396 -42.95 12.38 23.18
C ASN A 396 -42.68 13.48 24.22
N MET A 397 -41.43 13.58 24.67
CA MET A 397 -40.94 14.65 25.54
C MET A 397 -39.96 15.52 24.76
N LYS A 398 -40.21 16.83 24.75
CA LYS A 398 -39.31 17.83 24.15
C LYS A 398 -38.12 18.08 25.07
N GLU A 399 -37.20 17.12 25.08
CA GLU A 399 -35.91 17.14 25.76
C GLU A 399 -35.96 17.02 27.29
N LEU A 400 -34.93 16.42 27.90
CA LEU A 400 -34.79 16.28 29.35
C LEU A 400 -33.36 16.64 29.79
N ALA A 401 -33.27 17.67 30.63
CA ALA A 401 -32.04 18.03 31.33
C ALA A 401 -31.80 17.10 32.55
N PRO A 402 -30.54 16.89 32.98
CA PRO A 402 -30.24 16.22 34.25
C PRO A 402 -30.75 17.04 35.44
N LYS A 403 -31.06 16.37 36.56
CA LYS A 403 -31.58 17.02 37.78
C LYS A 403 -30.63 18.09 38.35
N ASN A 404 -29.33 17.92 38.14
CA ASN A 404 -28.30 18.83 38.59
C ASN A 404 -27.63 19.53 37.39
N GLN A 405 -27.69 20.85 37.35
CA GLN A 405 -27.07 21.68 36.30
C GLN A 405 -25.53 21.56 36.27
N SER A 406 -24.89 21.09 37.35
CA SER A 406 -23.45 20.79 37.36
C SER A 406 -23.10 19.48 36.65
N PHE A 407 -24.09 18.71 36.17
CA PHE A 407 -23.86 17.52 35.34
C PHE A 407 -23.69 17.97 33.87
N THR A 408 -22.49 18.49 33.57
CA THR A 408 -22.10 19.03 32.27
C THR A 408 -21.16 18.11 31.52
N ASN A 409 -21.26 18.11 30.19
CA ASN A 409 -20.33 17.43 29.29
C ASN A 409 -18.90 17.99 29.44
N PRO A 410 -17.90 17.17 29.83
CA PRO A 410 -16.53 17.64 30.09
C PRO A 410 -15.83 18.40 28.94
N LEU A 411 -16.17 18.12 27.67
CA LEU A 411 -15.57 18.82 26.52
C LEU A 411 -16.32 20.09 26.15
N SER A 412 -17.65 20.04 26.04
CA SER A 412 -18.45 21.21 25.61
C SER A 412 -18.73 22.21 26.73
N ARG A 413 -18.63 21.75 28.01
CA ARG A 413 -19.04 22.46 29.23
C ARG A 413 -20.52 22.87 29.27
N ARG A 414 -21.33 22.42 28.31
CA ARG A 414 -22.80 22.57 28.33
C ARG A 414 -23.40 21.47 29.24
N PRO A 415 -24.56 21.71 29.88
CA PRO A 415 -25.35 20.62 30.47
C PRO A 415 -25.59 19.51 29.44
N TYR A 416 -25.68 18.26 29.88
CA TYR A 416 -26.16 17.20 28.99
C TYR A 416 -27.62 17.45 28.62
N ASN A 417 -27.96 17.16 27.37
CA ASN A 417 -29.34 16.96 26.97
C ASN A 417 -29.56 15.46 26.73
N PHE A 418 -30.59 14.91 27.35
CA PHE A 418 -30.90 13.49 27.31
C PHE A 418 -32.27 13.24 26.69
N HIS A 419 -32.35 12.28 25.77
CA HIS A 419 -33.63 11.76 25.31
C HIS A 419 -33.91 10.39 25.94
N PRO A 420 -35.08 10.18 26.59
CA PRO A 420 -35.45 8.90 27.15
C PRO A 420 -36.07 7.99 26.07
N VAL A 421 -35.72 6.71 26.11
CA VAL A 421 -36.33 5.65 25.29
C VAL A 421 -36.61 4.43 26.15
N LEU A 422 -37.71 3.73 25.88
CA LEU A 422 -38.12 2.53 26.59
C LEU A 422 -37.72 1.28 25.80
N LEU A 423 -36.98 0.39 26.46
CA LEU A 423 -36.80 -0.99 26.03
C LEU A 423 -37.83 -1.87 26.75
N LEU A 424 -38.53 -2.71 26.00
CA LEU A 424 -39.41 -3.76 26.52
C LEU A 424 -38.97 -5.12 25.98
N ASN A 425 -38.72 -6.08 26.85
CA ASN A 425 -38.50 -7.48 26.50
C ASN A 425 -39.74 -8.28 26.90
N ALA A 426 -40.48 -8.81 25.93
CA ALA A 426 -41.72 -9.54 26.18
C ALA A 426 -41.48 -10.92 26.82
N SER A 427 -42.47 -11.42 27.55
CA SER A 427 -42.49 -12.79 28.09
C SER A 427 -43.40 -13.69 27.26
N GLU A 428 -43.08 -14.97 27.20
CA GLU A 428 -43.82 -15.99 26.44
C GLU A 428 -45.32 -16.05 26.76
N SER A 429 -45.71 -15.65 27.97
CA SER A 429 -47.12 -15.54 28.38
C SER A 429 -47.94 -14.64 27.44
N LEU A 430 -47.33 -13.59 26.88
CA LEU A 430 -48.01 -12.61 26.03
C LEU A 430 -48.27 -13.14 24.61
N ILE A 431 -47.65 -14.25 24.19
CA ILE A 431 -47.84 -14.82 22.85
C ILE A 431 -49.30 -15.27 22.63
N SER A 432 -50.03 -15.55 23.71
CA SER A 432 -51.46 -15.88 23.66
C SER A 432 -52.38 -14.67 23.41
N LEU A 433 -51.87 -13.43 23.53
CA LEU A 433 -52.63 -12.19 23.31
C LEU A 433 -52.51 -11.71 21.86
N ARG A 434 -53.01 -12.52 20.93
CA ARG A 434 -52.98 -12.23 19.48
C ARG A 434 -54.23 -12.78 18.77
N PRO A 435 -54.65 -12.21 17.63
CA PRO A 435 -55.75 -12.77 16.85
C PRO A 435 -55.42 -14.19 16.39
N ILE A 436 -56.38 -15.09 16.49
CA ILE A 436 -56.28 -16.46 15.98
C ILE A 436 -57.30 -16.60 14.86
N TYR A 437 -56.87 -17.08 13.69
CA TYR A 437 -57.76 -17.34 12.58
C TYR A 437 -58.54 -18.64 12.83
N ASP A 438 -59.86 -18.52 12.97
CA ASP A 438 -60.78 -19.63 13.11
C ASP A 438 -61.11 -20.21 11.72
N MET A 439 -60.74 -21.48 11.51
CA MET A 439 -60.93 -22.20 10.25
C MET A 439 -62.41 -22.53 9.95
N ASP A 440 -63.25 -22.66 10.98
CA ASP A 440 -64.65 -23.05 10.85
C ASP A 440 -65.54 -21.83 10.57
N THR A 441 -65.36 -20.74 11.31
CA THR A 441 -66.09 -19.47 11.05
C THR A 441 -65.46 -18.63 9.94
N LYS A 442 -64.18 -18.86 9.61
CA LYS A 442 -63.37 -18.04 8.68
C LYS A 442 -63.22 -16.58 9.12
N THR A 443 -63.15 -16.36 10.43
CA THR A 443 -62.96 -15.03 11.03
C THR A 443 -61.76 -15.02 11.97
N TRP A 444 -61.22 -13.84 12.23
CA TRP A 444 -60.19 -13.65 13.25
C TRP A 444 -60.85 -13.45 14.61
N SER A 445 -60.30 -14.08 15.66
CA SER A 445 -60.80 -13.92 17.02
C SER A 445 -60.51 -12.52 17.59
N ASN A 446 -61.47 -11.99 18.35
CA ASN A 446 -61.24 -10.77 19.13
C ASN A 446 -60.35 -11.09 20.35
N VAL A 447 -59.25 -10.35 20.50
CA VAL A 447 -58.30 -10.47 21.60
C VAL A 447 -58.86 -9.77 22.83
N THR A 448 -59.46 -10.53 23.74
CA THR A 448 -59.84 -10.05 25.07
C THR A 448 -58.70 -10.29 26.05
N ILE A 449 -58.18 -9.23 26.66
CA ILE A 449 -57.07 -9.31 27.62
C ILE A 449 -57.61 -9.75 28.99
N PRO A 450 -57.19 -10.91 29.55
CA PRO A 450 -57.68 -11.37 30.84
C PRO A 450 -57.28 -10.44 32.00
N GLY A 451 -58.16 -10.32 32.99
CA GLY A 451 -57.93 -9.47 34.18
C GLY A 451 -56.82 -9.95 35.12
N ASP A 452 -56.23 -11.11 34.84
CA ASP A 452 -55.05 -11.70 35.45
C ASP A 452 -53.79 -11.64 34.54
N MET A 453 -53.87 -11.10 33.32
CA MET A 453 -52.71 -10.75 32.50
C MET A 453 -52.25 -9.29 32.66
N GLN A 454 -53.01 -8.47 33.39
CA GLN A 454 -52.60 -7.10 33.73
C GLN A 454 -51.47 -7.11 34.79
N MET A 455 -50.61 -6.09 34.76
CA MET A 455 -49.52 -5.93 35.73
C MET A 455 -50.09 -5.78 37.16
N ALA A 456 -49.57 -6.57 38.10
CA ALA A 456 -49.96 -6.50 39.51
C ALA A 456 -48.78 -6.12 40.43
N LYS A 457 -47.55 -6.44 40.02
CA LYS A 457 -46.31 -6.11 40.74
C LYS A 457 -45.20 -5.77 39.76
N SER A 458 -44.21 -5.02 40.23
CA SER A 458 -42.95 -4.80 39.51
C SER A 458 -41.76 -4.94 40.45
N THR A 459 -40.69 -5.57 39.98
CA THR A 459 -39.47 -5.85 40.75
C THR A 459 -38.26 -5.37 39.97
N ARG A 460 -37.38 -4.58 40.61
CA ARG A 460 -36.17 -4.03 39.98
C ARG A 460 -34.98 -4.95 40.21
N LYS A 461 -34.13 -5.14 39.18
CA LYS A 461 -32.89 -5.90 39.23
C LYS A 461 -31.88 -5.27 38.26
N GLY A 462 -30.91 -4.51 38.79
CA GLY A 462 -30.02 -3.71 37.96
C GLY A 462 -30.81 -2.74 37.07
N PRO A 463 -30.45 -2.57 35.77
CA PRO A 463 -31.13 -1.63 34.88
C PRO A 463 -32.54 -2.09 34.45
N TRP A 464 -32.98 -3.30 34.82
CA TRP A 464 -34.26 -3.88 34.39
C TRP A 464 -35.32 -3.88 35.51
N THR A 465 -36.58 -3.69 35.11
CA THR A 465 -37.77 -3.92 35.95
C THR A 465 -38.59 -5.04 35.36
N THR A 466 -38.71 -6.15 36.08
CA THR A 466 -39.59 -7.25 35.74
C THR A 466 -41.01 -6.94 36.20
N ALA A 467 -41.95 -6.87 35.27
CA ALA A 467 -43.38 -6.78 35.55
C ALA A 467 -43.99 -8.18 35.68
N THR A 468 -44.78 -8.41 36.73
CA THR A 468 -45.45 -9.69 36.97
C THR A 468 -46.94 -9.53 37.24
N ASN A 469 -47.71 -10.57 36.93
CA ASN A 469 -49.14 -10.62 37.18
C ASN A 469 -49.48 -11.05 38.62
N LYS A 470 -50.78 -11.20 38.92
CA LYS A 470 -51.27 -11.63 40.25
C LYS A 470 -50.72 -13.01 40.68
N SER A 471 -50.50 -13.90 39.72
CA SER A 471 -49.92 -15.24 39.90
C SER A 471 -48.39 -15.23 40.00
N ASN A 472 -47.75 -14.06 39.90
CA ASN A 472 -46.30 -13.84 39.80
C ASN A 472 -45.64 -14.35 38.50
N THR A 473 -46.43 -14.68 37.46
CA THR A 473 -45.92 -14.94 36.10
C THR A 473 -45.28 -13.67 35.54
N GLN A 474 -44.09 -13.78 34.95
CA GLN A 474 -43.44 -12.67 34.25
C GLN A 474 -44.24 -12.30 32.99
N LEU A 475 -44.57 -11.01 32.84
CA LEU A 475 -45.26 -10.45 31.68
C LEU A 475 -44.27 -9.79 30.72
N PHE A 476 -43.35 -8.98 31.24
CA PHE A 476 -42.28 -8.33 30.47
C PHE A 476 -41.16 -7.88 31.41
N GLN A 477 -40.03 -7.51 30.83
CA GLN A 477 -38.97 -6.73 31.48
C GLN A 477 -38.84 -5.37 30.78
N ALA A 478 -38.63 -4.31 31.54
CA ALA A 478 -38.53 -2.94 31.03
C ALA A 478 -37.25 -2.23 31.50
N SER A 479 -36.66 -1.41 30.65
CA SER A 479 -35.55 -0.51 31.00
C SER A 479 -35.76 0.84 30.32
N VAL A 480 -35.58 1.94 31.05
CA VAL A 480 -35.59 3.29 30.46
C VAL A 480 -34.16 3.74 30.27
N CYS A 481 -33.78 3.97 29.02
CA CYS A 481 -32.46 4.40 28.60
C CYS A 481 -32.46 5.88 28.24
N PHE A 482 -31.54 6.64 28.82
CA PHE A 482 -31.30 8.04 28.50
C PHE A 482 -30.06 8.12 27.60
N LEU A 483 -30.25 8.49 26.32
CA LEU A 483 -29.16 8.77 25.38
C LEU A 483 -28.80 10.24 25.44
N THR A 484 -27.51 10.60 25.49
CA THR A 484 -27.11 11.99 25.27
C THR A 484 -27.24 12.37 23.79
N GLN A 485 -28.19 13.23 23.45
CA GLN A 485 -28.17 13.95 22.17
C GLN A 485 -27.57 15.33 22.43
N ASN A 486 -26.40 15.62 21.87
CA ASN A 486 -25.80 16.94 21.93
C ASN A 486 -25.90 17.58 20.55
N THR A 487 -25.95 18.91 20.47
CA THR A 487 -25.69 19.66 19.23
C THR A 487 -24.42 19.09 18.58
N PRO A 488 -24.42 18.74 17.27
CA PRO A 488 -23.17 18.47 16.59
C PRO A 488 -22.34 19.75 16.66
N LEU A 489 -21.06 19.65 16.99
CA LEU A 489 -20.17 20.80 17.12
C LEU A 489 -18.81 20.44 16.55
N LEU A 490 -18.16 21.40 15.90
CA LEU A 490 -16.83 21.22 15.35
C LEU A 490 -15.78 21.33 16.46
N TYR A 491 -14.88 20.37 16.50
CA TYR A 491 -13.67 20.41 17.33
C TYR A 491 -12.46 20.16 16.46
N ASN A 492 -11.37 20.89 16.71
CA ASN A 492 -10.07 20.55 16.16
C ASN A 492 -9.54 19.32 16.91
N VAL A 493 -9.17 18.28 16.15
CA VAL A 493 -8.72 16.99 16.68
C VAL A 493 -7.38 16.59 16.05
N THR A 494 -6.71 15.65 16.70
CA THR A 494 -5.77 14.74 16.06
C THR A 494 -6.31 13.32 16.17
N MET A 495 -6.32 12.58 15.07
CA MET A 495 -6.59 11.14 15.05
C MET A 495 -5.32 10.38 14.67
N THR A 496 -5.03 9.26 15.33
CA THR A 496 -3.85 8.43 15.02
C THR A 496 -4.14 6.94 15.05
N GLY A 497 -3.51 6.16 14.16
CA GLY A 497 -3.58 4.70 14.18
C GLY A 497 -2.88 4.03 12.99
N ARG A 498 -3.37 2.85 12.58
CA ARG A 498 -2.88 2.08 11.43
C ARG A 498 -3.81 2.19 10.24
N ALA A 499 -3.31 1.96 9.03
CA ALA A 499 -4.18 1.62 7.91
C ALA A 499 -4.81 0.23 8.11
N VAL A 500 -6.09 0.10 7.73
CA VAL A 500 -6.85 -1.17 7.73
C VAL A 500 -7.09 -1.64 6.29
N PRO A 501 -7.26 -2.95 6.02
CA PRO A 501 -7.45 -3.44 4.65
C PRO A 501 -8.81 -3.06 4.04
N SER A 502 -9.87 -3.03 4.85
CA SER A 502 -11.22 -2.63 4.45
C SER A 502 -12.05 -2.21 5.67
N GLU A 503 -13.16 -1.50 5.45
CA GLU A 503 -14.20 -1.32 6.47
C GLU A 503 -15.05 -2.61 6.59
N PRO A 504 -15.55 -2.98 7.79
CA PRO A 504 -16.38 -4.18 7.92
C PRO A 504 -17.69 -4.12 7.13
N THR A 505 -18.13 -5.27 6.63
CA THR A 505 -19.43 -5.43 5.97
C THR A 505 -20.22 -6.57 6.63
N SER A 506 -21.40 -6.23 7.14
CA SER A 506 -22.39 -7.22 7.58
C SER A 506 -23.44 -7.43 6.49
N ILE A 507 -23.96 -8.65 6.42
CA ILE A 507 -25.17 -9.02 5.71
C ILE A 507 -25.95 -9.92 6.67
N ALA A 508 -26.75 -9.30 7.53
CA ALA A 508 -27.68 -9.99 8.42
C ALA A 508 -28.77 -10.69 7.60
N LYS A 509 -29.02 -11.98 7.87
CA LYS A 509 -30.22 -12.66 7.37
C LYS A 509 -31.45 -12.08 8.09
N TRP A 510 -32.52 -11.80 7.34
CA TRP A 510 -33.77 -11.25 7.91
C TRP A 510 -34.29 -12.07 9.11
N ARG A 511 -34.51 -13.37 8.91
CA ARG A 511 -35.15 -14.28 9.88
C ARG A 511 -34.24 -14.48 11.10
N THR A 512 -33.23 -15.34 10.94
CA THR A 512 -32.36 -15.80 12.04
C THR A 512 -31.40 -14.74 12.64
N LEU A 513 -31.46 -13.47 12.23
CA LEU A 513 -30.55 -12.36 12.60
C LEU A 513 -29.06 -12.77 12.72
N GLN A 514 -28.58 -13.57 11.77
CA GLN A 514 -27.18 -14.01 11.68
C GLN A 514 -26.50 -13.34 10.49
N GLY A 515 -25.38 -12.66 10.72
CA GLY A 515 -24.47 -12.20 9.66
C GLY A 515 -23.87 -13.37 8.86
N LYS A 516 -23.70 -13.21 7.55
CA LYS A 516 -22.95 -14.17 6.72
C LYS A 516 -21.44 -14.19 6.98
N ASN A 517 -20.87 -13.07 7.42
CA ASN A 517 -19.44 -12.87 7.67
C ASN A 517 -19.22 -12.04 8.94
N GLY A 518 -18.21 -12.43 9.74
CA GLY A 518 -17.40 -11.56 10.61
C GLY A 518 -18.08 -10.72 11.70
N THR A 519 -17.78 -11.03 12.96
CA THR A 519 -18.03 -10.13 14.12
C THR A 519 -17.13 -8.88 14.15
N GLU A 520 -16.37 -8.61 13.08
CA GLU A 520 -15.42 -7.49 13.00
C GLU A 520 -16.08 -6.12 13.22
N PHE A 521 -17.37 -5.96 12.88
CA PHE A 521 -18.12 -4.74 13.18
C PHE A 521 -18.42 -4.59 14.68
N LEU A 522 -18.64 -5.68 15.41
CA LEU A 522 -18.78 -5.67 16.87
C LEU A 522 -17.44 -5.35 17.54
N LYS A 523 -16.34 -5.95 17.04
CA LYS A 523 -14.98 -5.60 17.48
C LYS A 523 -14.67 -4.13 17.29
N GLN A 524 -14.99 -3.55 16.12
CA GLN A 524 -14.82 -2.12 15.85
C GLN A 524 -15.44 -1.23 16.94
N LEU A 525 -16.59 -1.63 17.47
CA LEU A 525 -17.34 -0.91 18.51
C LEU A 525 -16.84 -1.19 19.95
N GLY A 526 -15.95 -2.18 20.13
CA GLY A 526 -15.41 -2.58 21.43
C GLY A 526 -16.29 -3.61 22.14
N VAL A 527 -16.68 -4.64 21.41
CA VAL A 527 -17.37 -5.86 21.87
C VAL A 527 -16.49 -7.06 21.48
N GLY A 528 -16.37 -8.07 22.33
CA GLY A 528 -15.37 -9.15 22.23
C GLY A 528 -13.89 -8.74 22.37
N VAL A 529 -13.58 -7.44 22.46
CA VAL A 529 -12.22 -6.86 22.48
C VAL A 529 -12.17 -5.72 23.49
N SER A 530 -11.00 -5.48 24.11
CA SER A 530 -10.83 -4.35 25.05
C SER A 530 -11.21 -3.02 24.39
N PRO A 531 -12.10 -2.20 24.99
CA PRO A 531 -12.45 -0.89 24.46
C PRO A 531 -11.25 0.06 24.32
N SER A 532 -10.15 -0.17 25.05
CA SER A 532 -8.93 0.65 24.98
C SER A 532 -7.99 0.32 23.81
N ASP A 533 -8.18 -0.82 23.13
CA ASP A 533 -7.26 -1.27 22.07
C ASP A 533 -7.74 -0.80 20.70
N THR A 534 -7.36 0.42 20.32
CA THR A 534 -7.75 1.01 19.03
C THR A 534 -7.16 0.28 17.82
N GLU A 535 -6.02 -0.41 17.98
CA GLU A 535 -5.33 -1.13 16.88
C GLU A 535 -6.03 -2.47 16.61
N ALA A 536 -6.35 -3.26 17.66
CA ALA A 536 -7.13 -4.50 17.52
C ALA A 536 -8.59 -4.25 17.09
N ARG A 537 -9.15 -3.08 17.41
CA ARG A 537 -10.48 -2.63 16.95
C ARG A 537 -10.48 -2.04 15.53
N GLY A 538 -9.32 -1.80 14.91
CA GLY A 538 -9.20 -1.22 13.56
C GLY A 538 -9.67 0.24 13.43
N ILE A 539 -9.84 0.96 14.54
CA ILE A 539 -10.28 2.37 14.56
C ILE A 539 -9.06 3.31 14.63
N LEU A 540 -9.28 4.57 14.99
CA LEU A 540 -8.23 5.54 15.33
C LEU A 540 -8.37 5.94 16.81
N ASP A 541 -7.25 6.22 17.47
CA ASP A 541 -7.25 6.98 18.72
C ASP A 541 -7.63 8.44 18.44
N LEU A 542 -8.38 9.06 19.35
CA LEU A 542 -8.90 10.41 19.22
C LEU A 542 -8.35 11.35 20.31
N LYS A 543 -7.65 12.39 19.89
CA LYS A 543 -7.27 13.50 20.77
C LYS A 543 -8.00 14.77 20.37
N VAL A 544 -8.95 15.21 21.19
CA VAL A 544 -9.61 16.52 21.03
C VAL A 544 -8.67 17.62 21.55
N LEU A 545 -8.54 18.71 20.80
CA LEU A 545 -7.56 19.79 21.08
C LEU A 545 -8.24 21.12 21.43
N SER A 546 -9.25 21.53 20.67
CA SER A 546 -9.97 22.79 20.88
C SER A 546 -11.36 22.78 20.24
N GLY A 547 -12.24 23.63 20.75
CA GLY A 547 -13.68 23.67 20.43
C GLY A 547 -14.50 23.79 21.73
N PRO A 548 -15.84 23.71 21.65
CA PRO A 548 -16.63 23.58 20.42
C PRO A 548 -16.66 24.86 19.58
N ALA A 549 -16.87 24.69 18.28
CA ALA A 549 -17.34 25.70 17.34
C ALA A 549 -18.67 25.25 16.71
N SER A 550 -19.44 26.20 16.17
CA SER A 550 -20.66 25.94 15.38
C SER A 550 -20.36 25.07 14.15
N LEU A 551 -21.37 24.43 13.59
CA LEU A 551 -21.26 23.81 12.26
C LEU A 551 -21.28 24.82 11.12
N ALA A 552 -21.69 26.07 11.37
CA ALA A 552 -21.75 27.13 10.39
C ALA A 552 -20.49 28.00 10.35
N ASP A 553 -20.22 28.62 9.20
CA ASP A 553 -19.16 29.61 8.99
C ASP A 553 -19.39 30.90 9.78
N THR A 554 -20.64 31.31 9.89
CA THR A 554 -21.12 32.35 10.79
C THR A 554 -21.85 31.68 11.95
N GLY A 555 -21.45 31.99 13.19
CA GLY A 555 -21.99 31.35 14.40
C GLY A 555 -23.41 31.78 14.75
N VAL A 556 -24.38 31.42 13.92
CA VAL A 556 -25.81 31.70 14.07
C VAL A 556 -26.43 30.61 14.96
N PRO A 557 -26.89 30.91 16.20
CA PRO A 557 -27.39 29.89 17.12
C PRO A 557 -28.62 29.14 16.58
N GLU A 558 -29.44 29.82 15.77
CA GLU A 558 -30.63 29.28 15.12
C GLU A 558 -30.29 28.15 14.13
N TRP A 559 -29.09 28.17 13.52
CA TRP A 559 -28.63 27.14 12.60
C TRP A 559 -28.12 25.88 13.34
N ASP A 560 -27.31 26.06 14.38
CA ASP A 560 -26.87 24.96 15.26
C ASP A 560 -28.10 24.23 15.86
N GLU A 561 -29.14 24.99 16.25
CA GLU A 561 -30.41 24.46 16.76
C GLU A 561 -31.22 23.74 15.65
N TRP A 562 -31.35 24.33 14.46
CA TRP A 562 -32.05 23.68 13.35
C TRP A 562 -31.40 22.35 12.95
N VAL A 563 -30.08 22.29 12.85
CA VAL A 563 -29.34 21.04 12.58
C VAL A 563 -29.53 20.04 13.72
N TYR A 564 -29.54 20.49 14.98
CA TYR A 564 -29.83 19.62 16.13
C TYR A 564 -31.24 19.01 16.06
N GLN A 565 -32.28 19.80 15.73
CA GLN A 565 -33.65 19.30 15.59
C GLN A 565 -33.81 18.37 14.38
N MET A 566 -33.16 18.66 13.24
CA MET A 566 -33.13 17.75 12.08
C MET A 566 -32.51 16.38 12.43
N ILE A 567 -31.43 16.38 13.22
CA ILE A 567 -30.83 15.14 13.76
C ILE A 567 -31.75 14.48 14.79
N HIS A 568 -32.47 15.25 15.63
CA HIS A 568 -33.43 14.72 16.61
C HIS A 568 -34.51 13.87 15.94
N PHE A 569 -35.22 14.44 14.96
CA PHE A 569 -36.25 13.72 14.21
C PHE A 569 -35.70 12.51 13.45
N SER A 570 -34.46 12.60 12.92
CA SER A 570 -33.79 11.49 12.24
C SER A 570 -33.44 10.32 13.16
N LEU A 571 -33.06 10.60 14.42
CA LEU A 571 -32.68 9.61 15.42
C LEU A 571 -33.88 8.98 16.13
N PHE A 572 -34.90 9.79 16.43
CA PHE A 572 -36.06 9.39 17.26
C PHE A 572 -37.36 9.24 16.47
N ASP A 573 -37.24 9.00 15.15
CA ASP A 573 -38.33 8.63 14.25
C ASP A 573 -39.25 7.56 14.86
N TYR A 574 -40.55 7.84 14.86
CA TYR A 574 -41.56 7.04 15.51
C TYR A 574 -42.37 6.28 14.46
N SER A 575 -42.11 4.97 14.33
CA SER A 575 -42.94 4.13 13.46
C SER A 575 -44.41 4.21 13.87
N ILE A 576 -45.27 4.41 12.86
CA ILE A 576 -46.73 4.36 12.99
C ILE A 576 -47.23 3.08 13.66
N SER A 577 -46.43 2.00 13.61
CA SER A 577 -46.67 0.74 14.31
C SER A 577 -46.49 0.79 15.83
N GLY A 578 -46.33 1.97 16.44
CA GLY A 578 -46.29 2.13 17.89
C GLY A 578 -44.92 1.96 18.53
N GLY A 579 -43.84 2.22 17.78
CA GLY A 579 -42.45 1.89 18.13
C GLY A 579 -41.82 0.89 17.16
N TRP A 580 -40.62 0.41 17.47
CA TRP A 580 -39.82 -0.50 16.62
C TRP A 580 -39.61 -1.86 17.28
N THR A 581 -39.58 -2.97 16.52
CA THR A 581 -39.15 -4.30 17.03
C THR A 581 -37.76 -4.67 16.49
N PHE A 582 -36.88 -5.17 17.38
CA PHE A 582 -35.59 -5.78 17.00
C PHE A 582 -35.66 -7.31 16.87
N ASN A 583 -36.86 -7.88 16.86
CA ASN A 583 -37.09 -9.25 16.43
C ASN A 583 -37.80 -9.24 15.07
N ASN A 584 -37.08 -9.68 14.03
CA ASN A 584 -37.56 -9.77 12.65
C ASN A 584 -38.25 -11.11 12.35
N ASP A 585 -38.34 -12.03 13.34
CA ASP A 585 -39.15 -13.26 13.30
C ASP A 585 -40.64 -13.04 13.68
N ALA A 586 -41.10 -11.78 13.68
CA ALA A 586 -42.51 -11.45 13.85
C ALA A 586 -43.30 -11.77 12.57
N LEU A 587 -43.73 -13.03 12.45
CA LEU A 587 -44.03 -13.68 11.16
C LEU A 587 -45.46 -14.22 10.98
N GLU A 588 -46.40 -13.83 11.85
CA GLU A 588 -47.86 -13.94 11.57
C GLU A 588 -48.53 -12.57 11.34
N GLY A 589 -47.79 -11.48 11.49
CA GLY A 589 -48.20 -10.16 11.00
C GLY A 589 -48.24 -10.12 9.47
N TRP A 590 -49.18 -9.34 8.93
CA TRP A 590 -49.36 -9.15 7.49
C TRP A 590 -48.16 -8.40 6.90
N PHE A 591 -48.05 -8.36 5.56
CA PHE A 591 -46.96 -7.64 4.88
C PHE A 591 -46.80 -6.19 5.38
N ASP A 592 -47.91 -5.49 5.65
CA ASP A 592 -47.91 -4.12 6.17
C ASP A 592 -47.28 -4.04 7.57
N THR A 593 -47.49 -5.05 8.41
CA THR A 593 -46.85 -5.17 9.73
C THR A 593 -45.33 -5.37 9.57
N VAL A 594 -44.93 -6.32 8.72
CA VAL A 594 -43.53 -6.70 8.46
C VAL A 594 -42.74 -5.56 7.78
N ALA A 595 -43.40 -4.72 6.99
CA ALA A 595 -42.79 -3.58 6.31
C ALA A 595 -42.61 -2.34 7.21
N ASN A 596 -43.47 -2.13 8.22
CA ASN A 596 -43.48 -0.89 9.01
C ASN A 596 -42.93 -1.01 10.43
N TRP A 597 -43.05 -2.17 11.08
CA TRP A 597 -42.75 -2.34 12.51
C TRP A 597 -41.31 -2.79 12.84
N PRO A 598 -40.67 -3.74 12.12
CA PRO A 598 -39.31 -4.15 12.42
C PRO A 598 -38.27 -3.11 12.01
N ALA A 599 -37.24 -2.96 12.83
CA ALA A 599 -36.02 -2.30 12.40
C ALA A 599 -35.31 -3.12 11.30
N HIS A 600 -34.50 -2.46 10.48
CA HIS A 600 -33.73 -3.13 9.43
C HIS A 600 -32.82 -4.24 10.02
N PRO A 601 -32.72 -5.44 9.42
CA PRO A 601 -32.02 -6.58 10.02
C PRO A 601 -30.58 -6.36 10.49
N GLU A 602 -29.82 -5.43 9.89
CA GLU A 602 -28.47 -5.08 10.41
C GLU A 602 -28.52 -4.40 11.78
N HIS A 603 -29.53 -3.54 12.02
CA HIS A 603 -29.72 -2.85 13.29
C HIS A 603 -30.20 -3.80 14.36
N SER A 604 -31.15 -4.68 14.01
CA SER A 604 -31.60 -5.76 14.89
C SER A 604 -30.46 -6.73 15.22
N HIS A 605 -29.67 -7.16 14.22
CA HIS A 605 -28.49 -8.00 14.44
C HIS A 605 -27.46 -7.33 15.37
N LEU A 606 -27.12 -6.06 15.12
CA LEU A 606 -26.25 -5.26 15.98
C LEU A 606 -26.79 -5.18 17.41
N PHE A 607 -28.05 -4.79 17.59
CA PHE A 607 -28.65 -4.58 18.91
C PHE A 607 -28.74 -5.89 19.70
N GLN A 608 -29.26 -6.96 19.09
CA GLN A 608 -29.35 -8.28 19.72
C GLN A 608 -27.97 -8.82 20.10
N SER A 609 -26.98 -8.75 19.20
CA SER A 609 -25.63 -9.25 19.49
C SER A 609 -24.93 -8.47 20.59
N VAL A 610 -25.01 -7.14 20.60
CA VAL A 610 -24.41 -6.33 21.69
C VAL A 610 -25.11 -6.62 23.02
N LEU A 611 -26.43 -6.71 23.05
CA LEU A 611 -27.18 -6.97 24.27
C LEU A 611 -26.89 -8.37 24.84
N GLN A 612 -26.90 -9.40 23.99
CA GLN A 612 -26.65 -10.79 24.39
C GLN A 612 -25.19 -11.05 24.80
N GLU A 613 -24.21 -10.36 24.20
CA GLU A 613 -22.79 -10.53 24.57
C GLU A 613 -22.38 -9.73 25.82
N THR A 614 -23.09 -8.64 26.15
CA THR A 614 -22.68 -7.72 27.23
C THR A 614 -23.60 -7.66 28.46
N ASP A 615 -24.85 -8.14 28.37
CA ASP A 615 -25.92 -7.97 29.38
C ASP A 615 -26.17 -6.48 29.77
N ASP A 616 -25.75 -5.54 28.91
CA ASP A 616 -25.79 -4.10 29.16
C ASP A 616 -26.72 -3.39 28.14
N PRO A 617 -27.95 -2.99 28.54
CA PRO A 617 -28.87 -2.27 27.66
C PRO A 617 -28.37 -0.87 27.27
N ALA A 618 -27.56 -0.23 28.12
CA ALA A 618 -26.98 1.09 27.81
C ALA A 618 -25.91 0.96 26.73
N ARG A 619 -25.14 -0.14 26.73
CA ARG A 619 -24.20 -0.48 25.66
C ARG A 619 -24.91 -0.79 24.35
N ALA A 620 -25.99 -1.58 24.37
CA ALA A 620 -26.77 -1.90 23.17
C ALA A 620 -27.39 -0.65 22.52
N VAL A 621 -27.99 0.24 23.32
CA VAL A 621 -28.55 1.51 22.83
C VAL A 621 -27.45 2.48 22.37
N GLN A 622 -26.32 2.59 23.08
CA GLN A 622 -25.16 3.39 22.66
C GLN A 622 -24.67 3.01 21.24
N GLU A 623 -24.52 1.72 20.97
CA GLU A 623 -23.95 1.26 19.71
C GLU A 623 -24.94 1.33 18.54
N LEU A 624 -26.23 1.12 18.80
CA LEU A 624 -27.29 1.37 17.82
C LEU A 624 -27.36 2.86 17.43
N PHE A 625 -27.45 3.78 18.39
CA PHE A 625 -27.56 5.20 18.06
C PHE A 625 -26.29 5.73 17.42
N PHE A 626 -25.11 5.23 17.80
CA PHE A 626 -23.88 5.51 17.08
C PHE A 626 -23.94 5.07 15.60
N ARG A 627 -24.57 3.91 15.28
CA ARG A 627 -24.79 3.48 13.90
C ARG A 627 -25.63 4.49 13.12
N PHE A 628 -26.72 5.00 13.70
CA PHE A 628 -27.54 6.05 13.08
C PHE A 628 -26.77 7.37 12.91
N TYR A 629 -26.01 7.83 13.90
CA TYR A 629 -25.14 9.00 13.75
C TYR A 629 -24.09 8.83 12.63
N GLN A 630 -23.56 7.63 12.39
CA GLN A 630 -22.68 7.38 11.24
C GLN A 630 -23.42 7.47 9.91
N MET A 631 -24.65 6.93 9.82
CA MET A 631 -25.48 7.04 8.62
C MET A 631 -25.81 8.50 8.31
N ILE A 632 -26.34 9.24 9.28
CA ILE A 632 -26.67 10.67 9.18
C ILE A 632 -25.44 11.48 8.80
N PHE A 633 -24.28 11.25 9.43
CA PHE A 633 -23.05 11.98 9.08
C PHE A 633 -22.62 11.74 7.64
N HIS A 634 -22.61 10.51 7.16
CA HIS A 634 -22.15 10.19 5.80
C HIS A 634 -23.17 10.50 4.70
N ASP A 635 -24.46 10.62 5.05
CA ASP A 635 -25.53 11.11 4.18
C ASP A 635 -25.50 12.65 4.07
N ILE A 636 -25.18 13.36 5.17
CA ILE A 636 -25.02 14.82 5.18
C ILE A 636 -23.68 15.27 4.56
N LEU A 637 -22.61 14.46 4.67
CA LEU A 637 -21.24 14.78 4.23
C LEU A 637 -21.10 15.39 2.81
N PRO A 638 -21.85 14.96 1.77
CA PRO A 638 -21.77 15.57 0.43
C PRO A 638 -22.30 17.01 0.36
N TYR A 639 -23.10 17.43 1.35
CA TYR A 639 -23.75 18.74 1.42
C TYR A 639 -23.00 19.75 2.31
N PHE A 640 -21.85 19.39 2.88
CA PHE A 640 -20.98 20.35 3.55
C PHE A 640 -20.40 21.34 2.53
N THR A 641 -20.55 22.64 2.81
CA THR A 641 -20.21 23.75 1.91
C THR A 641 -19.11 24.66 2.46
N GLN A 642 -18.77 24.54 3.75
CA GLN A 642 -17.64 25.22 4.39
C GLN A 642 -16.33 24.45 4.13
N GLN A 643 -15.30 25.16 3.68
CA GLN A 643 -13.96 24.59 3.49
C GLN A 643 -13.11 24.72 4.75
N GLN A 644 -12.40 23.63 5.10
CA GLN A 644 -11.51 23.54 6.25
C GLN A 644 -10.17 22.93 5.84
N SER A 645 -9.07 23.52 6.31
CA SER A 645 -7.72 22.99 6.08
C SER A 645 -7.41 21.85 7.05
N VAL A 646 -7.07 20.67 6.51
CA VAL A 646 -6.69 19.49 7.28
C VAL A 646 -5.35 18.93 6.83
N SER A 647 -4.58 18.37 7.75
CA SER A 647 -3.34 17.65 7.45
C SER A 647 -3.52 16.16 7.66
N THR A 648 -3.25 15.34 6.63
CA THR A 648 -3.44 13.88 6.69
C THR A 648 -2.17 13.11 6.35
N ILE A 649 -2.09 11.87 6.84
CA ILE A 649 -1.16 10.85 6.35
C ILE A 649 -1.97 9.62 5.98
N ASN A 650 -1.92 9.27 4.70
CA ASN A 650 -2.58 8.10 4.12
C ASN A 650 -1.52 7.10 3.66
N VAL A 651 -1.72 5.82 3.91
CA VAL A 651 -0.89 4.74 3.38
C VAL A 651 -1.15 4.55 1.89
N LYS A 652 -0.08 4.52 1.10
CA LYS A 652 -0.13 4.19 -0.33
C LYS A 652 0.71 2.94 -0.60
N GLN A 653 0.29 2.14 -1.58
CA GLN A 653 1.12 1.07 -2.13
C GLN A 653 2.23 1.70 -2.98
N VAL A 654 3.49 1.49 -2.61
CA VAL A 654 4.66 2.02 -3.33
C VAL A 654 5.72 0.94 -3.53
N LEU A 655 6.45 1.02 -4.64
CA LEU A 655 7.50 0.08 -5.00
C LEU A 655 8.83 0.51 -4.35
N ILE A 656 9.24 -0.18 -3.28
CA ILE A 656 10.46 0.15 -2.53
C ILE A 656 11.38 -1.08 -2.35
N PRO A 657 12.71 -0.88 -2.15
CA PRO A 657 13.61 -1.95 -1.73
C PRO A 657 13.19 -2.54 -0.37
N ASN A 658 12.80 -3.80 -0.37
CA ASN A 658 12.38 -4.58 0.79
C ASN A 658 13.54 -5.39 1.41
N GLN A 659 14.45 -5.89 0.57
CA GLN A 659 15.66 -6.59 1.00
C GLN A 659 16.92 -5.75 0.73
N TRP A 660 18.05 -6.16 1.30
CA TRP A 660 19.39 -5.63 1.02
C TRP A 660 20.25 -6.58 0.17
N THR A 661 19.70 -7.75 -0.20
CA THR A 661 20.46 -8.90 -0.74
C THR A 661 21.09 -8.56 -2.09
N GLY A 662 20.30 -8.00 -3.01
CA GLY A 662 20.75 -7.56 -4.32
C GLY A 662 21.78 -6.43 -4.21
N LEU A 663 21.51 -5.41 -3.39
CA LEU A 663 22.45 -4.31 -3.18
C LEU A 663 23.79 -4.78 -2.59
N ILE A 664 23.80 -5.71 -1.62
CA ILE A 664 25.03 -6.26 -1.03
C ILE A 664 25.85 -7.03 -2.08
N ILE A 665 25.21 -7.82 -2.95
CA ILE A 665 25.87 -8.55 -4.04
C ILE A 665 26.55 -7.55 -5.00
N ILE A 666 25.85 -6.50 -5.40
CA ILE A 666 26.35 -5.48 -6.32
C ILE A 666 27.47 -4.64 -5.70
N LEU A 667 27.34 -4.20 -4.45
CA LEU A 667 28.42 -3.49 -3.75
C LEU A 667 29.68 -4.36 -3.59
N SER A 668 29.51 -5.66 -3.29
CA SER A 668 30.63 -6.61 -3.20
C SER A 668 31.32 -6.80 -4.56
N GLY A 669 30.55 -6.92 -5.64
CA GLY A 669 31.08 -6.99 -7.01
C GLY A 669 31.84 -5.73 -7.42
N ILE A 670 31.33 -4.54 -7.06
CA ILE A 670 32.00 -3.26 -7.31
C ILE A 670 33.32 -3.16 -6.52
N ILE A 671 33.34 -3.55 -5.25
CA ILE A 671 34.57 -3.58 -4.43
C ILE A 671 35.61 -4.52 -5.07
N LEU A 672 35.20 -5.71 -5.50
CA LEU A 672 36.09 -6.65 -6.17
C LEU A 672 36.63 -6.09 -7.50
N HIS A 673 35.79 -5.43 -8.31
CA HIS A 673 36.20 -4.78 -9.56
C HIS A 673 37.23 -3.67 -9.32
N LEU A 674 37.00 -2.81 -8.33
CA LEU A 674 37.93 -1.74 -7.97
C LEU A 674 39.26 -2.30 -7.45
N VAL A 675 39.26 -3.41 -6.71
CA VAL A 675 40.47 -4.10 -6.26
C VAL A 675 41.22 -4.73 -7.44
N LEU A 676 40.54 -5.44 -8.35
CA LEU A 676 41.16 -5.99 -9.57
C LEU A 676 41.75 -4.88 -10.47
N THR A 677 41.04 -3.77 -10.60
CA THR A 677 41.50 -2.57 -11.33
C THR A 677 42.73 -1.95 -10.66
N LEU A 678 42.74 -1.80 -9.33
CA LEU A 678 43.88 -1.28 -8.59
C LEU A 678 45.11 -2.19 -8.71
N ILE A 679 44.94 -3.51 -8.54
CA ILE A 679 46.02 -4.50 -8.66
C ILE A 679 46.62 -4.47 -10.07
N THR A 680 45.80 -4.52 -11.12
CA THR A 680 46.30 -4.49 -12.51
C THR A 680 47.02 -3.19 -12.85
N MET A 681 46.57 -2.04 -12.34
CA MET A 681 47.27 -0.76 -12.52
C MET A 681 48.59 -0.71 -11.76
N ILE A 682 48.67 -1.23 -10.53
CA ILE A 682 49.93 -1.35 -9.77
C ILE A 682 50.92 -2.27 -10.51
N MET A 683 50.45 -3.43 -10.98
CA MET A 683 51.26 -4.35 -11.77
C MET A 683 51.74 -3.70 -13.08
N PHE A 684 50.87 -2.98 -13.79
CA PHE A 684 51.26 -2.25 -15.01
C PHE A 684 52.37 -1.24 -14.70
N MET A 685 52.19 -0.41 -13.65
CA MET A 685 53.18 0.59 -13.24
C MET A 685 54.55 0.00 -12.92
N ALA A 686 54.58 -1.12 -12.17
CA ALA A 686 55.80 -1.77 -11.72
C ALA A 686 56.49 -2.56 -12.85
N SER A 687 55.73 -3.41 -13.55
CA SER A 687 56.24 -4.39 -14.52
C SER A 687 56.65 -3.77 -15.85
N THR A 688 55.87 -2.84 -16.41
CA THR A 688 56.19 -2.26 -17.72
C THR A 688 57.08 -1.00 -17.59
N LYS A 689 57.97 -0.81 -18.55
CA LYS A 689 58.97 0.29 -18.60
C LYS A 689 58.75 1.20 -19.81
N SER A 690 58.39 0.62 -20.96
CA SER A 690 58.29 1.29 -22.26
C SER A 690 56.85 1.42 -22.76
N SER A 691 55.95 0.50 -22.43
CA SER A 691 54.58 0.49 -22.93
C SER A 691 53.80 1.78 -22.65
N ILE A 692 53.18 2.27 -23.72
CA ILE A 692 52.18 3.33 -23.72
C ILE A 692 50.85 2.70 -24.20
N LEU A 693 49.78 2.88 -23.43
CA LEU A 693 48.42 2.50 -23.85
C LEU A 693 47.83 3.56 -24.79
N GLY A 694 46.90 3.16 -25.65
CA GLY A 694 46.18 4.10 -26.53
C GLY A 694 47.02 4.71 -27.65
N ASN A 695 48.19 4.15 -27.97
CA ASN A 695 49.11 4.68 -28.98
C ASN A 695 49.43 3.61 -30.04
N ALA A 696 48.71 3.67 -31.16
CA ALA A 696 48.83 2.70 -32.26
C ALA A 696 50.22 2.65 -32.89
N TRP A 697 50.87 3.79 -33.16
CA TRP A 697 52.22 3.82 -33.70
C TRP A 697 53.24 3.17 -32.76
N HIS A 698 53.11 3.40 -31.45
CA HIS A 698 53.94 2.75 -30.42
C HIS A 698 53.56 1.27 -30.19
N ALA A 699 52.47 0.77 -30.76
CA ALA A 699 52.14 -0.65 -30.78
C ALA A 699 52.76 -1.35 -31.99
N VAL A 700 52.61 -0.79 -33.19
CA VAL A 700 53.21 -1.31 -34.42
C VAL A 700 54.74 -1.27 -34.35
N SER A 701 55.33 -0.14 -33.95
CA SER A 701 56.78 0.02 -33.85
C SER A 701 57.45 -0.82 -32.76
N GLN A 702 56.66 -1.49 -31.91
CA GLN A 702 57.17 -2.40 -30.87
C GLN A 702 57.07 -3.88 -31.27
N VAL A 703 56.30 -4.22 -32.30
CA VAL A 703 56.27 -5.58 -32.89
C VAL A 703 57.46 -5.78 -33.85
N ILE A 704 58.00 -4.71 -34.43
CA ILE A 704 59.15 -4.75 -35.34
C ILE A 704 60.46 -4.64 -34.54
N SER A 705 61.13 -5.77 -34.34
CA SER A 705 62.47 -5.88 -33.77
C SER A 705 63.40 -6.63 -34.74
N PRO A 706 64.73 -6.67 -34.53
CA PRO A 706 65.63 -7.48 -35.36
C PRO A 706 65.32 -8.99 -35.34
N GLU A 707 64.58 -9.46 -34.33
CA GLU A 707 64.18 -10.87 -34.15
C GLU A 707 62.84 -11.18 -34.84
N THR A 708 62.08 -10.15 -35.24
CA THR A 708 60.72 -10.28 -35.80
C THR A 708 60.52 -9.52 -37.12
N SER A 709 61.48 -8.71 -37.58
CA SER A 709 61.38 -7.98 -38.85
C SER A 709 61.22 -8.93 -40.04
N VAL A 710 62.02 -10.00 -40.08
CA VAL A 710 61.96 -11.06 -41.11
C VAL A 710 60.58 -11.73 -41.14
N VAL A 711 59.98 -11.95 -39.97
CA VAL A 711 58.62 -12.49 -39.85
C VAL A 711 57.61 -11.50 -40.42
N VAL A 712 57.63 -10.25 -39.97
CA VAL A 712 56.68 -9.22 -40.40
C VAL A 712 56.78 -8.97 -41.91
N GLU A 713 57.98 -8.97 -42.46
CA GLU A 713 58.25 -8.84 -43.89
C GLU A 713 57.75 -10.07 -44.69
N THR A 714 57.96 -11.29 -44.18
CA THR A 714 57.43 -12.53 -44.78
C THR A 714 55.89 -12.59 -44.74
N VAL A 715 55.27 -12.15 -43.65
CA VAL A 715 53.81 -12.10 -43.49
C VAL A 715 53.20 -11.03 -44.40
N ALA A 716 53.84 -9.86 -44.51
CA ALA A 716 53.38 -8.76 -45.36
C ALA A 716 53.54 -9.05 -46.86
N SER A 717 54.66 -9.66 -47.28
CA SER A 717 54.92 -9.98 -48.69
C SER A 717 53.98 -11.05 -49.25
N ASN A 718 53.52 -11.97 -48.39
CA ASN A 718 52.62 -13.08 -48.76
C ASN A 718 51.14 -12.83 -48.41
N GLY A 719 50.78 -11.68 -47.84
CA GLY A 719 49.39 -11.32 -47.52
C GLY A 719 48.69 -12.26 -46.54
N MET A 720 49.44 -12.87 -45.62
CA MET A 720 48.96 -13.96 -44.76
C MET A 720 47.97 -13.46 -43.70
N ARG A 721 46.86 -14.20 -43.50
CA ARG A 721 45.89 -13.95 -42.42
C ARG A 721 46.34 -14.66 -41.14
N ASP A 722 45.84 -14.25 -39.98
CA ASP A 722 46.16 -14.83 -38.66
C ASP A 722 46.16 -16.37 -38.62
N VAL A 723 45.18 -17.01 -39.28
CA VAL A 723 45.05 -18.48 -39.37
C VAL A 723 46.13 -19.13 -40.24
N ASP A 724 46.61 -18.43 -41.26
CA ASP A 724 47.69 -18.89 -42.13
C ASP A 724 49.06 -18.65 -41.47
N VAL A 725 49.21 -17.53 -40.74
CA VAL A 725 50.39 -17.23 -39.91
C VAL A 725 50.54 -18.25 -38.77
N ALA A 726 49.47 -18.64 -38.09
CA ALA A 726 49.51 -19.65 -37.03
C ALA A 726 50.00 -21.02 -37.57
N LYS A 727 49.47 -21.48 -38.71
CA LYS A 727 49.91 -22.73 -39.36
C LYS A 727 51.37 -22.66 -39.81
N TRP A 728 51.79 -21.51 -40.35
CA TRP A 728 53.18 -21.31 -40.75
C TRP A 728 54.14 -21.31 -39.55
N ALA A 729 53.78 -20.62 -38.45
CA ALA A 729 54.58 -20.58 -37.22
C ALA A 729 54.68 -21.95 -36.52
N GLU A 730 53.65 -22.79 -36.65
CA GLU A 730 53.68 -24.20 -36.22
C GLU A 730 54.59 -25.04 -37.13
N SER A 731 54.49 -24.88 -38.46
CA SER A 731 55.31 -25.61 -39.44
C SER A 731 56.81 -25.28 -39.40
N THR A 732 57.19 -24.16 -38.79
CA THR A 732 58.57 -23.65 -38.69
C THR A 732 59.20 -23.80 -37.28
N ASP A 733 58.47 -24.31 -36.29
CA ASP A 733 58.83 -24.26 -34.84
C ASP A 733 59.05 -22.82 -34.31
N SER A 734 58.63 -21.81 -35.08
CA SER A 734 58.67 -20.40 -34.65
C SER A 734 57.78 -20.18 -33.42
N ASP A 735 56.61 -20.82 -33.35
CA ASP A 735 55.71 -20.76 -32.18
C ASP A 735 56.18 -21.59 -30.97
N GLY A 736 57.30 -22.32 -31.10
CA GLY A 736 58.05 -22.89 -29.98
C GLY A 736 58.85 -21.84 -29.19
N HIS A 737 59.13 -20.70 -29.81
CA HIS A 737 59.86 -19.58 -29.24
C HIS A 737 58.91 -18.55 -28.58
N VAL A 738 59.40 -17.86 -27.55
CA VAL A 738 58.62 -16.89 -26.76
C VAL A 738 59.09 -15.47 -27.08
N TYR A 739 58.24 -14.71 -27.78
CA TYR A 739 58.52 -13.35 -28.19
C TYR A 739 57.98 -12.36 -27.16
N GLY A 740 58.77 -11.36 -26.82
CA GLY A 740 58.40 -10.29 -25.90
C GLY A 740 58.91 -8.94 -26.40
N LEU A 741 58.44 -7.86 -25.80
CA LEU A 741 58.89 -6.51 -26.15
C LEU A 741 60.31 -6.29 -25.63
N SER A 742 61.29 -6.55 -26.50
CA SER A 742 62.72 -6.49 -26.19
C SER A 742 63.10 -5.14 -25.57
N THR A 743 63.39 -5.15 -24.27
CA THR A 743 64.23 -4.11 -23.68
C THR A 743 65.68 -4.44 -24.06
N CYS A 744 66.36 -3.52 -24.75
CA CYS A 744 67.67 -3.70 -25.37
C CYS A 744 68.86 -3.84 -24.37
N ALA A 745 68.69 -4.67 -23.35
CA ALA A 745 69.64 -4.96 -22.27
C ALA A 745 69.91 -6.47 -22.11
N ASP A 746 68.95 -7.34 -22.42
CA ASP A 746 69.08 -8.80 -22.30
C ASP A 746 69.19 -9.48 -23.67
N SER A 747 70.29 -9.22 -24.38
CA SER A 747 70.68 -9.99 -25.58
C SER A 747 71.21 -11.39 -25.21
N LYS A 748 70.36 -12.21 -24.59
CA LYS A 748 70.64 -13.62 -24.28
C LYS A 748 69.45 -14.51 -24.63
N ILE A 749 69.60 -15.19 -25.76
CA ILE A 749 68.76 -16.31 -26.19
C ILE A 749 68.63 -17.32 -25.05
N ARG A 750 67.45 -17.40 -24.43
CA ARG A 750 67.07 -18.52 -23.55
C ARG A 750 66.48 -19.64 -24.41
N ARG A 751 67.37 -20.40 -25.06
CA ARG A 751 67.04 -21.78 -25.48
C ARG A 751 66.59 -22.58 -24.24
N ARG A 752 65.71 -23.56 -24.46
CA ARG A 752 65.27 -24.51 -23.44
C ARG A 752 66.39 -25.45 -23.03
#